data_AF-A0A6N2D842-F1
#
_entry.id   AF-A0A6N2D842-F1
#
_cell.length_a   1.000
_cell.length_b   1.000
_cell.length_c   1.000
_cell.angle_alpha   90.00
_cell.angle_beta   90.00
_cell.angle_gamma   90.00
#
_symmetry.space_group_name_H-M   'P 1'
#
loop_
_entity.id
_entity.type
_entity.pdbx_description
1 polymer ?
#
loop_
_entity_poly.entity_id
_entity_poly.type
_entity_poly.pdbx_seq_one_letter_code
_entity_poly.pdbx_strand_id
1 'polypeptide(L)'
;MIPGTWAWGHLGLPVRAGARAVAPFVPGAHCKGHCMSTRNSPILQRTGVEVPATSRVPPVIPHHQALLMHRILPAVCVLLLVFAGCSDDEGPAFGPSDPSDGPSSPGSAPSDPSGDVDSDVSGSIPDVTGEDPDVSTPSEEPSSVEPTRTPTPDEDELDAIPDDGSLRIGDVCRRNGQCETEFCPRIAIETIDGICTTACELDTDCPDGWGCVFIATSGADAAFVCIDPNFCIDRDGDGYGVGPGCDGPDCDDGDPEVFFGAPEFCDGKDNSCNGIIDDRPIGQGDPCEMGDFGICNEGIQFCRFGELQCEPANTPQVEVCNGLDMNCDGTVDSGNPGGGQPCSTDFDGVCGTGETRCVEAEVRCVPTVEPGEQEEICNGLDMNCDGTVDTGFEGLGDICFAGEGICARAGAFVCDPSDPTADPICSATPGAPAPVEQCDYQDDNCDGEVDGAFRNAQGLYASVEHCGACNLDCNNFWPGGPEQFNVVPTCEVTGGIAQCGFECAGGYVDADGVAENGCELLPDAGAIYVSRPANGGTDGGDCGAWDSPCATITFALTRAQAEGRERVRVSDGVFRERVTMVDGISLLGGHNSANWTRNPEVFVTLISGVGGDGADRIAVRAESITQDTVLSGFTIQAENAAPGGNSIGVYIRDAGDGLLMEDNQVFAGRGGNGAAGQAGSPGTNGTSGSNGALRTTGRNCGATRPVPGGGGSLSCENLRTGDTINVSGGSGGEATCPSANTRTGEGMAGEGLSGGEGGLGPGHFQGIPATGGTGGTCSVTPALGVDPVPGSSGAAGTDGNRGSRSGNASGSVADGQWRGGAGGDGQAGLPGSGGGGGSAAAGVFTTVNPEFYFGATGGGGGSGGCGGAAGRGGAAGGGSFAVFISQSSATDSSDMPRLRQNTLNRGQGGDGGAGGNGGGGGDGSLGGSGGPTAADLGNRFDFCMLAGGSGGSGGRGGHGGGGAGGNGGASFDIFVHNGTARPAYANNNTFTLGDDIGTGGNGGVGGNSSNTALGTGQNGSAGLSGQIGSL
;
A
#
# COMPACT_ATOMS: atom_id res chain seq x y z
N MET A 1 -0.40 -67.69 14.34
CA MET A 1 -1.29 -68.74 13.79
C MET A 1 -1.90 -68.22 12.48
N ILE A 2 -2.65 -69.03 11.74
CA ILE A 2 -3.00 -68.79 10.32
C ILE A 2 -4.38 -68.05 10.15
N PRO A 3 -4.89 -67.67 8.95
CA PRO A 3 -5.05 -66.24 8.60
C PRO A 3 -6.43 -65.89 7.96
N GLY A 4 -6.51 -64.77 7.22
CA GLY A 4 -7.50 -64.53 6.15
C GLY A 4 -8.33 -63.24 6.29
N THR A 5 -8.90 -62.64 5.22
CA THR A 5 -8.89 -62.95 3.77
C THR A 5 -9.30 -61.73 2.91
N TRP A 6 -8.56 -61.44 1.81
CA TRP A 6 -8.99 -61.22 0.40
C TRP A 6 -10.02 -60.09 0.08
N ALA A 7 -10.16 -59.50 -1.12
CA ALA A 7 -9.65 -59.69 -2.51
C ALA A 7 -9.40 -58.28 -3.16
N TRP A 8 -8.57 -57.99 -4.18
CA TRP A 8 -8.15 -58.59 -5.48
C TRP A 8 -8.94 -58.09 -6.73
N GLY A 9 -8.23 -57.36 -7.63
CA GLY A 9 -8.55 -57.18 -9.06
C GLY A 9 -8.83 -55.73 -9.54
N HIS A 10 -8.45 -55.29 -10.75
CA HIS A 10 -7.52 -55.88 -11.73
C HIS A 10 -7.14 -54.91 -12.89
N LEU A 11 -5.86 -54.96 -13.31
CA LEU A 11 -5.31 -54.73 -14.69
C LEU A 11 -5.48 -53.37 -15.43
N GLY A 12 -4.35 -52.84 -15.92
CA GLY A 12 -4.30 -51.66 -16.80
C GLY A 12 -2.90 -51.28 -17.30
N LEU A 13 -2.18 -52.18 -17.99
CA LEU A 13 -0.87 -51.94 -18.62
C LEU A 13 -0.79 -52.71 -19.95
N PRO A 14 -0.11 -52.19 -21.00
CA PRO A 14 1.22 -52.75 -21.34
C PRO A 14 2.21 -51.87 -22.17
N VAL A 15 3.52 -52.01 -21.89
CA VAL A 15 4.63 -52.25 -22.90
C VAL A 15 5.07 -51.09 -23.84
N ARG A 16 6.36 -50.85 -24.17
CA ARG A 16 7.72 -51.20 -23.63
C ARG A 16 8.85 -50.55 -24.47
N ALA A 17 10.06 -50.50 -23.87
CA ALA A 17 11.42 -50.71 -24.44
C ALA A 17 12.37 -49.49 -24.29
N GLY A 18 13.66 -49.63 -23.93
CA GLY A 18 14.47 -50.76 -23.45
C GLY A 18 15.86 -50.26 -22.98
N ALA A 19 16.43 -50.70 -21.85
CA ALA A 19 17.42 -51.80 -21.73
C ALA A 19 18.79 -51.53 -22.46
N ARG A 20 19.99 -51.74 -21.90
CA ARG A 20 20.41 -52.55 -20.72
C ARG A 20 21.92 -52.39 -20.34
N ALA A 21 22.26 -52.38 -19.02
CA ALA A 21 23.60 -52.65 -18.42
C ALA A 21 24.74 -51.66 -18.78
N VAL A 22 25.91 -51.54 -18.10
CA VAL A 22 26.75 -52.40 -17.23
C VAL A 22 27.43 -51.55 -16.11
N ALA A 23 27.97 -52.16 -15.03
CA ALA A 23 28.86 -51.54 -14.01
C ALA A 23 30.16 -52.36 -13.86
N PRO A 24 31.33 -51.82 -13.41
CA PRO A 24 31.67 -51.76 -11.95
C PRO A 24 32.77 -50.71 -11.49
N PHE A 25 33.11 -50.71 -10.17
CA PHE A 25 34.26 -50.07 -9.44
C PHE A 25 34.35 -48.51 -9.37
N VAL A 26 34.54 -47.76 -8.25
CA VAL A 26 34.96 -47.94 -6.81
C VAL A 26 36.50 -48.01 -6.58
N PRO A 27 37.17 -47.33 -5.59
CA PRO A 27 36.89 -46.09 -4.80
C PRO A 27 38.12 -45.13 -4.50
N GLY A 28 37.91 -44.05 -3.72
CA GLY A 28 38.87 -43.55 -2.67
C GLY A 28 39.82 -42.37 -3.00
N ALA A 29 40.52 -41.72 -2.04
CA ALA A 29 40.35 -41.63 -0.56
C ALA A 29 41.32 -40.61 0.11
N HIS A 30 40.91 -40.01 1.25
CA HIS A 30 41.71 -39.46 2.39
C HIS A 30 42.73 -38.30 2.18
N CYS A 31 43.26 -37.79 3.31
CA CYS A 31 44.10 -36.59 3.46
C CYS A 31 45.39 -36.90 4.28
N LYS A 32 46.26 -35.90 4.49
CA LYS A 32 46.83 -35.47 5.80
C LYS A 32 47.41 -34.05 5.68
N GLY A 33 47.70 -33.39 6.80
CA GLY A 33 48.66 -32.28 6.87
C GLY A 33 50.09 -32.80 7.12
N HIS A 34 50.99 -31.93 7.58
CA HIS A 34 51.42 -31.89 8.99
C HIS A 34 52.59 -30.86 9.20
N CYS A 35 53.12 -30.76 10.42
CA CYS A 35 53.95 -29.63 10.88
C CYS A 35 55.48 -29.83 10.72
N MET A 36 56.26 -28.73 10.59
CA MET A 36 57.16 -28.21 11.67
C MET A 36 58.23 -27.15 11.27
N SER A 37 58.21 -26.01 11.98
CA SER A 37 59.34 -25.37 12.71
C SER A 37 60.75 -25.21 12.09
N THR A 38 61.32 -23.98 12.09
CA THR A 38 62.36 -23.57 13.09
C THR A 38 62.97 -22.15 12.91
N ARG A 39 63.11 -21.42 14.05
CA ARG A 39 64.15 -20.38 14.36
C ARG A 39 64.11 -19.06 13.53
N ASN A 40 64.68 -17.92 13.96
CA ASN A 40 65.53 -17.59 15.11
C ASN A 40 65.33 -16.12 15.59
N SER A 41 65.58 -15.80 16.86
CA SER A 41 65.51 -14.41 17.42
C SER A 41 66.90 -13.82 17.74
N PRO A 42 67.02 -12.47 17.86
CA PRO A 42 67.41 -11.80 19.13
C PRO A 42 66.87 -10.32 19.25
N ILE A 43 67.02 -9.45 20.28
CA ILE A 43 67.62 -9.51 21.65
C ILE A 43 67.01 -8.43 22.63
N LEU A 44 66.74 -8.84 23.88
CA LEU A 44 66.80 -8.12 25.20
C LEU A 44 66.39 -6.62 25.45
N GLN A 45 65.38 -6.44 26.36
CA GLN A 45 65.41 -5.70 27.67
C GLN A 45 65.45 -4.13 27.74
N ARG A 46 65.03 -3.41 28.83
CA ARG A 46 64.50 -3.73 30.20
C ARG A 46 63.80 -2.52 30.91
N THR A 47 62.97 -2.80 31.96
CA THR A 47 62.59 -1.96 33.15
C THR A 47 61.87 -0.60 32.96
N GLY A 48 61.00 -0.08 33.85
CA GLY A 48 60.36 -0.63 35.08
C GLY A 48 59.96 0.44 36.15
N VAL A 49 59.02 0.12 37.06
CA VAL A 49 58.69 0.78 38.38
C VAL A 49 57.75 2.03 38.43
N GLU A 50 56.43 1.79 38.32
CA GLU A 50 55.35 1.89 39.34
C GLU A 50 55.28 2.94 40.52
N VAL A 51 54.04 3.46 40.79
CA VAL A 51 53.38 4.02 42.04
C VAL A 51 53.90 5.26 42.82
N PRO A 52 53.14 5.93 43.76
CA PRO A 52 51.65 6.09 43.97
C PRO A 52 51.13 7.49 44.47
N ALA A 53 49.79 7.65 44.61
CA ALA A 53 49.03 8.35 45.70
C ALA A 53 49.10 9.91 45.90
N THR A 54 48.16 10.67 46.53
CA THR A 54 46.76 10.50 47.07
C THR A 54 46.09 11.87 47.44
N SER A 55 44.76 11.88 47.71
CA SER A 55 43.99 12.78 48.64
C SER A 55 43.49 14.18 48.19
N ARG A 56 42.44 14.82 48.76
CA ARG A 56 41.05 14.38 49.17
C ARG A 56 40.13 15.57 49.65
N VAL A 57 38.94 15.75 49.02
CA VAL A 57 37.66 16.38 49.55
C VAL A 57 37.64 17.94 49.81
N PRO A 58 36.53 18.64 50.22
CA PRO A 58 35.71 19.56 49.39
C PRO A 58 35.50 20.98 50.03
N PRO A 59 34.39 21.76 49.89
CA PRO A 59 33.24 21.79 48.94
C PRO A 59 32.85 23.19 48.36
N VAL A 60 31.88 23.23 47.42
CA VAL A 60 30.69 24.13 47.33
C VAL A 60 30.13 24.14 45.88
N ILE A 61 28.79 24.20 45.77
CA ILE A 61 27.93 24.16 44.56
C ILE A 61 27.00 25.40 44.70
N PRO A 62 26.66 26.20 43.64
CA PRO A 62 25.77 25.70 42.59
C PRO A 62 25.78 26.32 41.16
N HIS A 63 25.03 25.61 40.30
CA HIS A 63 24.35 26.02 39.06
C HIS A 63 25.11 26.36 37.76
N HIS A 64 25.11 25.34 36.88
CA HIS A 64 24.56 25.33 35.51
C HIS A 64 25.28 25.99 34.31
N GLN A 65 25.09 25.27 33.19
CA GLN A 65 25.22 25.63 31.78
C GLN A 65 26.65 25.76 31.22
N ALA A 66 27.13 24.60 30.77
CA ALA A 66 28.05 24.43 29.64
C ALA A 66 27.24 23.69 28.53
N LEU A 67 27.65 23.60 27.26
CA LEU A 67 28.97 23.75 26.66
C LEU A 67 28.80 24.06 25.15
N LEU A 68 29.66 24.89 24.55
CA LEU A 68 30.22 24.54 23.23
C LEU A 68 31.60 25.19 22.98
N MET A 69 32.39 24.46 22.21
CA MET A 69 33.83 24.49 22.02
C MET A 69 34.49 25.84 21.62
N HIS A 70 35.79 25.94 21.91
CA HIS A 70 36.74 26.78 21.17
C HIS A 70 38.08 26.06 20.94
N ARG A 71 38.81 26.47 19.89
CA ARG A 71 40.04 25.84 19.36
C ARG A 71 41.29 26.10 20.21
N ILE A 72 42.40 25.36 19.97
CA ILE A 72 43.70 25.93 19.49
C ILE A 72 44.79 24.84 19.20
N LEU A 73 45.64 25.17 18.21
CA LEU A 73 46.82 24.47 17.63
C LEU A 73 48.04 24.31 18.57
N PRO A 74 49.04 23.43 18.27
CA PRO A 74 50.22 23.73 17.40
C PRO A 74 50.51 22.62 16.33
N ALA A 75 51.10 22.82 15.13
CA ALA A 75 52.35 23.49 14.67
C ALA A 75 53.64 22.59 14.82
N VAL A 76 54.68 22.56 13.96
CA VAL A 76 55.04 23.27 12.68
C VAL A 76 56.30 22.62 11.99
N CYS A 77 56.70 23.11 10.79
CA CYS A 77 58.00 22.92 10.03
C CYS A 77 58.17 21.76 8.99
N VAL A 78 59.02 21.82 7.93
CA VAL A 78 59.46 22.86 6.92
C VAL A 78 60.63 22.34 6.01
N LEU A 79 60.93 23.02 4.87
CA LEU A 79 62.03 22.83 3.84
C LEU A 79 61.77 21.69 2.80
N LEU A 80 61.70 21.86 1.45
CA LEU A 80 62.53 22.50 0.36
C LEU A 80 63.44 21.47 -0.38
N LEU A 81 63.71 21.45 -1.70
CA LEU A 81 63.70 22.41 -2.86
C LEU A 81 63.16 21.69 -4.15
N VAL A 82 62.32 22.30 -5.03
CA VAL A 82 62.65 23.15 -6.24
C VAL A 82 63.55 22.42 -7.27
N PHE A 83 63.24 22.30 -8.59
CA PHE A 83 62.65 23.17 -9.65
C PHE A 83 61.79 22.32 -10.65
N ALA A 84 61.19 22.71 -11.80
CA ALA A 84 60.87 23.92 -12.61
C ALA A 84 59.85 23.50 -13.74
N GLY A 85 59.19 24.35 -14.56
CA GLY A 85 59.01 25.81 -14.56
C GLY A 85 58.45 26.40 -15.88
N CYS A 86 57.87 27.61 -15.81
CA CYS A 86 57.43 28.54 -16.88
C CYS A 86 56.24 28.16 -17.79
N SER A 87 55.45 29.09 -18.37
CA SER A 87 54.90 30.41 -17.93
C SER A 87 54.14 31.07 -19.10
N ASP A 88 53.04 31.79 -18.82
CA ASP A 88 52.84 33.23 -19.18
C ASP A 88 51.45 33.73 -18.72
N ASP A 89 51.28 35.05 -18.60
CA ASP A 89 50.36 35.73 -17.66
C ASP A 89 49.43 36.80 -18.30
N GLU A 90 48.67 37.50 -17.45
CA GLU A 90 47.88 38.75 -17.69
C GLU A 90 46.49 38.60 -18.37
N GLY A 91 45.45 39.39 -18.03
CA GLY A 91 45.38 40.53 -17.10
C GLY A 91 43.94 41.05 -16.87
N PRO A 92 43.67 41.96 -15.90
CA PRO A 92 42.54 41.71 -14.96
C PRO A 92 41.57 42.87 -14.60
N ALA A 93 40.43 42.47 -13.99
CA ALA A 93 39.66 43.08 -12.87
C ALA A 93 39.11 44.54 -12.91
N PHE A 94 37.92 44.77 -12.28
CA PHE A 94 37.77 45.44 -10.95
C PHE A 94 36.35 45.95 -10.58
N GLY A 95 35.92 45.73 -9.33
CA GLY A 95 35.33 46.79 -8.46
C GLY A 95 33.79 47.04 -8.43
N PRO A 96 33.14 47.16 -7.23
CA PRO A 96 31.69 47.44 -7.08
C PRO A 96 31.33 48.72 -6.27
N SER A 97 30.08 49.22 -6.38
CA SER A 97 29.21 49.74 -5.27
C SER A 97 27.89 50.42 -5.72
N ASP A 98 26.74 49.85 -5.31
CA ASP A 98 25.55 50.40 -4.57
C ASP A 98 24.97 51.85 -4.81
N PRO A 99 23.74 52.22 -4.34
CA PRO A 99 22.42 51.96 -4.96
C PRO A 99 21.51 53.24 -5.11
N SER A 100 20.30 53.13 -5.69
CA SER A 100 19.04 53.83 -5.22
C SER A 100 17.79 53.67 -6.12
N ASP A 101 16.62 53.57 -5.46
CA ASP A 101 15.23 54.02 -5.77
C ASP A 101 14.49 53.76 -7.12
N GLY A 102 13.16 53.55 -7.01
CA GLY A 102 12.17 53.45 -8.10
C GLY A 102 11.39 54.76 -8.36
N PRO A 103 10.05 54.78 -8.69
CA PRO A 103 9.07 53.67 -8.75
C PRO A 103 8.00 53.74 -9.90
N SER A 104 7.00 52.84 -9.85
CA SER A 104 5.58 52.95 -10.31
C SER A 104 5.17 53.01 -11.81
N SER A 105 4.41 51.98 -12.22
CA SER A 105 3.05 51.89 -12.87
C SER A 105 2.38 53.12 -13.57
N PRO A 106 1.29 52.97 -14.39
CA PRO A 106 0.49 51.77 -14.75
C PRO A 106 0.22 51.59 -16.28
N GLY A 107 -0.67 50.66 -16.67
CA GLY A 107 -1.05 50.38 -18.09
C GLY A 107 -2.51 50.69 -18.48
N SER A 108 -2.94 50.34 -19.70
CA SER A 108 -4.35 50.30 -20.19
C SER A 108 -4.47 49.59 -21.56
N ALA A 109 -5.63 48.97 -21.84
CA ALA A 109 -6.03 48.48 -23.18
C ALA A 109 -6.81 49.56 -23.97
N PRO A 110 -7.14 49.35 -25.27
CA PRO A 110 -8.58 49.24 -25.61
C PRO A 110 -8.99 48.45 -26.88
N SER A 111 -10.25 47.95 -26.86
CA SER A 111 -11.28 47.86 -27.94
C SER A 111 -11.04 47.18 -29.32
N ASP A 112 -11.93 46.23 -29.60
CA ASP A 112 -12.39 45.69 -30.91
C ASP A 112 -13.25 46.72 -31.73
N PRO A 113 -13.48 46.58 -33.05
CA PRO A 113 -14.74 45.94 -33.53
C PRO A 113 -14.76 45.25 -34.94
N SER A 114 -15.26 43.99 -34.98
CA SER A 114 -16.26 43.41 -35.93
C SER A 114 -16.12 43.41 -37.48
N GLY A 115 -16.48 42.27 -38.14
CA GLY A 115 -17.20 42.28 -39.45
C GLY A 115 -17.00 41.11 -40.46
N ASP A 116 -17.94 40.14 -40.49
CA ASP A 116 -18.52 39.34 -41.62
C ASP A 116 -17.59 38.55 -42.63
N VAL A 117 -18.01 37.52 -43.41
CA VAL A 117 -19.32 36.99 -43.85
C VAL A 117 -19.31 35.46 -44.16
N ASP A 118 -20.48 34.81 -44.03
CA ASP A 118 -21.03 33.55 -44.60
C ASP A 118 -20.24 32.60 -45.55
N SER A 119 -20.39 31.27 -45.38
CA SER A 119 -21.44 30.49 -46.11
C SER A 119 -21.49 28.97 -45.82
N ASP A 120 -22.72 28.42 -45.74
CA ASP A 120 -23.07 26.98 -45.56
C ASP A 120 -23.11 26.18 -46.89
N VAL A 121 -23.15 24.82 -46.79
CA VAL A 121 -24.26 23.94 -47.26
C VAL A 121 -23.83 22.47 -47.58
N SER A 122 -24.36 21.52 -46.77
CA SER A 122 -24.65 20.07 -46.94
C SER A 122 -24.16 19.20 -48.13
N GLY A 123 -23.90 17.90 -47.84
CA GLY A 123 -23.98 16.78 -48.82
C GLY A 123 -23.90 15.37 -48.18
N SER A 124 -24.81 14.44 -48.51
CA SER A 124 -25.02 13.15 -47.79
C SER A 124 -24.51 11.86 -48.49
N ILE A 125 -24.49 10.76 -47.72
CA ILE A 125 -24.19 9.33 -48.04
C ILE A 125 -24.96 8.75 -49.26
N PRO A 126 -24.44 7.68 -49.95
CA PRO A 126 -24.49 6.25 -49.51
C PRO A 126 -23.10 5.53 -49.62
N ASP A 127 -22.76 4.40 -48.98
CA ASP A 127 -23.41 3.10 -48.63
C ASP A 127 -23.39 2.01 -49.75
N VAL A 128 -23.31 0.73 -49.33
CA VAL A 128 -23.59 -0.58 -49.99
C VAL A 128 -22.40 -1.46 -50.50
N THR A 129 -22.26 -2.65 -49.85
CA THR A 129 -21.53 -3.91 -50.23
C THR A 129 -19.99 -3.92 -50.40
N GLY A 130 -19.26 -5.01 -50.11
CA GLY A 130 -19.66 -6.31 -49.49
C GLY A 130 -18.63 -7.46 -49.71
N GLU A 131 -18.91 -8.63 -49.09
CA GLU A 131 -18.38 -9.99 -49.37
C GLU A 131 -16.90 -10.37 -49.01
N ASP A 132 -16.76 -11.05 -47.87
CA ASP A 132 -15.81 -12.16 -47.57
C ASP A 132 -16.26 -13.46 -48.34
N PRO A 133 -15.52 -14.59 -48.44
CA PRO A 133 -14.33 -15.02 -47.66
C PRO A 133 -13.19 -15.74 -48.45
N ASP A 134 -12.30 -16.40 -47.69
CA ASP A 134 -11.56 -17.69 -47.93
C ASP A 134 -10.02 -17.70 -48.06
N VAL A 135 -9.38 -18.08 -46.94
CA VAL A 135 -8.41 -19.20 -46.76
C VAL A 135 -7.24 -19.36 -47.77
N SER A 136 -6.00 -19.15 -47.30
CA SER A 136 -5.00 -20.26 -47.19
C SER A 136 -3.63 -19.84 -46.62
N THR A 137 -3.01 -20.77 -45.89
CA THR A 137 -1.59 -20.83 -45.48
C THR A 137 -1.08 -22.26 -45.77
N PRO A 138 0.18 -22.65 -45.49
CA PRO A 138 1.49 -21.98 -45.66
C PRO A 138 2.47 -22.81 -46.53
N SER A 139 3.65 -22.27 -46.92
CA SER A 139 4.86 -23.10 -47.20
C SER A 139 6.19 -22.33 -47.41
N GLU A 140 7.20 -22.73 -46.61
CA GLU A 140 8.61 -23.08 -46.96
C GLU A 140 9.62 -22.06 -47.56
N GLU A 141 10.64 -21.76 -46.73
CA GLU A 141 12.07 -21.45 -46.97
C GLU A 141 12.82 -22.45 -47.90
N PRO A 142 14.14 -22.30 -48.24
CA PRO A 142 15.11 -21.17 -48.11
C PRO A 142 15.92 -20.86 -49.41
N SER A 143 16.80 -19.82 -49.44
CA SER A 143 18.15 -19.91 -50.09
C SER A 143 19.12 -18.69 -49.96
N SER A 144 20.21 -18.92 -49.21
CA SER A 144 21.63 -18.57 -49.50
C SER A 144 22.17 -17.12 -49.66
N VAL A 145 23.05 -16.74 -48.71
CA VAL A 145 24.42 -16.16 -48.86
C VAL A 145 24.58 -14.68 -49.34
N GLU A 146 24.70 -13.78 -48.35
CA GLU A 146 25.88 -12.93 -47.99
C GLU A 146 26.80 -12.25 -49.06
N PRO A 147 27.57 -11.20 -48.69
CA PRO A 147 27.26 -10.12 -47.73
C PRO A 147 27.70 -8.70 -48.20
N THR A 148 26.97 -7.64 -47.83
CA THR A 148 27.49 -6.26 -47.91
C THR A 148 27.04 -5.37 -46.75
N ARG A 149 27.99 -5.07 -45.86
CA ARG A 149 28.06 -3.95 -44.90
C ARG A 149 26.75 -3.28 -44.46
N THR A 150 26.45 -3.46 -43.18
CA THR A 150 25.65 -2.55 -42.35
C THR A 150 26.01 -1.08 -42.58
N PRO A 151 25.02 -0.18 -42.81
CA PRO A 151 24.97 1.05 -42.04
C PRO A 151 24.61 0.72 -40.58
N THR A 152 25.10 1.50 -39.63
CA THR A 152 24.60 1.47 -38.25
C THR A 152 23.14 1.94 -38.22
N PRO A 153 22.22 1.25 -37.51
CA PRO A 153 21.01 1.89 -37.01
C PRO A 153 21.40 3.03 -36.07
N ASP A 154 20.60 4.09 -36.02
CA ASP A 154 20.70 5.13 -34.99
C ASP A 154 20.05 4.61 -33.68
N GLU A 155 20.63 4.90 -32.52
CA GLU A 155 20.29 4.27 -31.21
C GLU A 155 19.00 4.81 -30.55
N ASP A 156 18.02 5.25 -31.34
CA ASP A 156 16.81 5.98 -30.89
C ASP A 156 15.46 5.37 -31.38
N GLU A 157 15.44 4.22 -32.06
CA GLU A 157 14.19 3.63 -32.61
C GLU A 157 14.01 2.10 -32.41
N LEU A 158 14.14 1.65 -31.16
CA LEU A 158 13.41 0.47 -30.65
C LEU A 158 12.71 0.81 -29.31
N ASP A 159 11.67 0.05 -28.97
CA ASP A 159 10.92 0.08 -27.69
C ASP A 159 10.22 1.39 -27.29
N ALA A 160 9.65 2.07 -28.28
CA ALA A 160 8.55 3.02 -28.06
C ALA A 160 7.22 2.28 -27.82
N ILE A 161 6.94 1.92 -26.56
CA ILE A 161 5.68 1.28 -26.13
C ILE A 161 4.47 2.15 -26.55
N PRO A 162 3.42 1.59 -27.20
CA PRO A 162 2.29 2.36 -27.72
C PRO A 162 1.50 3.15 -26.66
N ASP A 163 1.29 4.44 -26.93
CA ASP A 163 0.40 5.33 -26.16
C ASP A 163 -1.06 5.30 -26.67
N ASP A 164 -1.60 4.11 -26.94
CA ASP A 164 -2.95 3.92 -27.51
C ASP A 164 -3.94 3.12 -26.64
N GLY A 165 -3.52 2.69 -25.45
CA GLY A 165 -4.35 1.91 -24.52
C GLY A 165 -4.49 0.43 -24.89
N SER A 166 -3.67 -0.08 -25.82
CA SER A 166 -3.76 -1.47 -26.30
C SER A 166 -3.15 -2.53 -25.38
N LEU A 167 -2.36 -2.14 -24.37
CA LEU A 167 -1.73 -3.04 -23.43
C LEU A 167 -2.74 -3.62 -22.43
N ARG A 168 -2.64 -4.92 -22.15
CA ARG A 168 -3.53 -5.67 -21.26
C ARG A 168 -2.97 -5.79 -19.86
N ILE A 169 -3.80 -6.28 -18.93
CA ILE A 169 -3.34 -6.68 -17.60
C ILE A 169 -2.23 -7.73 -17.74
N GLY A 170 -1.03 -7.42 -17.25
CA GLY A 170 0.19 -8.23 -17.37
C GLY A 170 1.25 -7.69 -18.33
N ASP A 171 0.91 -6.77 -19.24
CA ASP A 171 1.88 -6.18 -20.15
C ASP A 171 2.73 -5.09 -19.43
N VAL A 172 4.00 -4.94 -19.84
CA VAL A 172 4.92 -3.90 -19.31
C VAL A 172 4.57 -2.53 -19.89
N CYS A 173 4.60 -1.49 -19.06
CA CYS A 173 4.24 -0.12 -19.41
C CYS A 173 5.15 0.90 -18.70
N ARG A 174 5.20 2.13 -19.19
CA ARG A 174 6.04 3.23 -18.64
C ARG A 174 5.23 4.34 -17.98
N ARG A 175 3.94 4.47 -18.30
CA ARG A 175 3.04 5.53 -17.83
C ARG A 175 1.55 5.17 -17.93
N ASN A 176 0.74 5.78 -17.06
CA ASN A 176 -0.71 5.71 -17.12
C ASN A 176 -1.24 6.14 -18.50
N GLY A 177 -2.29 5.45 -18.98
CA GLY A 177 -2.89 5.62 -20.31
C GLY A 177 -2.35 4.70 -21.42
N GLN A 178 -1.29 3.92 -21.17
CA GLN A 178 -0.85 2.87 -22.11
C GLN A 178 -1.66 1.56 -21.97
N CYS A 179 -2.24 1.34 -20.78
CA CYS A 179 -3.02 0.17 -20.42
C CYS A 179 -4.51 0.31 -20.73
N GLU A 180 -5.20 -0.80 -21.01
CA GLU A 180 -6.66 -0.91 -21.10
C GLU A 180 -7.35 -0.50 -19.78
N THR A 181 -6.66 -0.65 -18.64
CA THR A 181 -7.09 -0.19 -17.31
C THR A 181 -6.78 1.29 -17.03
N GLU A 182 -6.15 1.99 -17.97
CA GLU A 182 -5.44 3.28 -17.82
C GLU A 182 -4.32 3.30 -16.76
N PHE A 183 -4.10 2.22 -16.00
CA PHE A 183 -3.32 2.23 -14.76
C PHE A 183 -2.04 1.39 -14.85
N CYS A 184 -0.90 2.07 -14.64
CA CYS A 184 0.46 1.58 -14.78
C CYS A 184 1.29 1.91 -13.51
N PRO A 185 1.06 1.22 -12.38
CA PRO A 185 1.91 1.35 -11.20
C PRO A 185 3.33 0.86 -11.47
N ARG A 186 4.31 1.62 -10.98
CA ARG A 186 5.72 1.19 -10.94
C ARG A 186 5.96 0.32 -9.72
N ILE A 187 6.89 -0.63 -9.86
CA ILE A 187 7.14 -1.68 -8.86
C ILE A 187 8.42 -1.38 -8.06
N ALA A 188 9.39 -0.69 -8.66
CA ALA A 188 10.56 -0.11 -8.00
C ALA A 188 10.63 1.41 -8.15
N ILE A 189 11.51 2.06 -7.38
CA ILE A 189 11.71 3.52 -7.39
C ILE A 189 12.62 3.94 -8.56
N GLU A 190 13.51 3.06 -9.00
CA GLU A 190 14.59 3.39 -9.95
C GLU A 190 14.29 2.94 -11.40
N THR A 191 13.32 2.04 -11.60
CA THR A 191 12.87 1.62 -12.94
C THR A 191 12.00 2.68 -13.64
N ILE A 192 12.13 2.78 -14.96
CA ILE A 192 11.18 3.54 -15.80
C ILE A 192 9.90 2.76 -16.13
N ASP A 193 9.97 1.43 -15.99
CA ASP A 193 8.93 0.47 -16.31
C ASP A 193 8.11 0.04 -15.08
N GLY A 194 6.88 -0.39 -15.34
CA GLY A 194 5.86 -0.88 -14.41
C GLY A 194 4.90 -1.83 -15.12
N ILE A 195 3.84 -2.26 -14.45
CA ILE A 195 2.91 -3.28 -14.98
C ILE A 195 1.53 -2.68 -15.25
N CYS A 196 0.92 -3.04 -16.38
CA CYS A 196 -0.51 -2.81 -16.59
C CYS A 196 -1.32 -3.71 -15.67
N THR A 197 -2.13 -3.11 -14.79
CA THR A 197 -2.95 -3.87 -13.83
C THR A 197 -4.21 -3.10 -13.40
N THR A 198 -5.05 -3.73 -12.58
CA THR A 198 -6.21 -3.14 -11.93
C THR A 198 -5.99 -3.07 -10.42
N ALA A 199 -6.67 -2.12 -9.77
CA ALA A 199 -6.83 -2.14 -8.31
C ALA A 199 -7.74 -3.31 -7.87
N CYS A 200 -7.56 -3.77 -6.64
CA CYS A 200 -8.31 -4.87 -6.00
C CYS A 200 -8.56 -4.59 -4.51
N GLU A 201 -9.51 -5.30 -3.89
CA GLU A 201 -9.68 -5.35 -2.43
C GLU A 201 -9.47 -6.77 -1.87
N LEU A 202 -9.56 -7.79 -2.74
CA LEU A 202 -9.41 -9.22 -2.48
C LEU A 202 -8.71 -9.92 -3.67
N ASP A 203 -8.07 -11.06 -3.43
CA ASP A 203 -7.49 -11.91 -4.50
C ASP A 203 -8.55 -12.37 -5.52
N THR A 204 -9.82 -12.45 -5.10
CA THR A 204 -10.97 -12.78 -5.97
C THR A 204 -11.37 -11.69 -6.96
N ASP A 205 -10.80 -10.49 -6.83
CA ASP A 205 -11.00 -9.39 -7.78
C ASP A 205 -9.99 -9.44 -8.93
N CYS A 206 -8.97 -10.31 -8.82
CA CYS A 206 -7.89 -10.50 -9.76
C CYS A 206 -8.15 -11.66 -10.74
N PRO A 207 -7.40 -11.75 -11.86
CA PRO A 207 -7.46 -12.89 -12.77
C PRO A 207 -7.18 -14.24 -12.07
N ASP A 208 -7.73 -15.33 -12.60
CA ASP A 208 -7.53 -16.68 -12.06
C ASP A 208 -6.02 -17.04 -11.97
N GLY A 209 -5.49 -17.06 -10.74
CA GLY A 209 -4.08 -17.35 -10.44
C GLY A 209 -3.27 -16.18 -9.89
N TRP A 210 -3.81 -14.95 -9.94
CA TRP A 210 -3.14 -13.73 -9.49
C TRP A 210 -3.47 -13.40 -8.02
N GLY A 211 -2.58 -12.67 -7.34
CA GLY A 211 -2.76 -12.20 -5.97
C GLY A 211 -3.05 -10.70 -5.88
N CYS A 212 -3.77 -10.28 -4.83
CA CYS A 212 -4.02 -8.87 -4.55
C CYS A 212 -2.96 -8.31 -3.59
N VAL A 213 -1.96 -7.60 -4.13
CA VAL A 213 -0.74 -7.17 -3.43
C VAL A 213 -0.75 -5.66 -3.21
N PHE A 214 -0.30 -5.20 -2.05
CA PHE A 214 -0.14 -3.78 -1.75
C PHE A 214 1.21 -3.26 -2.27
N ILE A 215 1.20 -2.33 -3.23
CA ILE A 215 2.40 -1.61 -3.68
C ILE A 215 2.39 -0.19 -3.09
N ALA A 216 3.48 0.16 -2.41
CA ALA A 216 3.72 1.51 -1.89
C ALA A 216 4.69 2.28 -2.82
N THR A 217 4.15 2.92 -3.87
CA THR A 217 4.99 3.74 -4.76
C THR A 217 5.40 5.06 -4.09
N SER A 218 6.57 5.58 -4.46
CA SER A 218 7.11 6.84 -3.92
C SER A 218 6.46 8.07 -4.57
N GLY A 219 5.15 8.25 -4.41
CA GLY A 219 4.44 9.43 -4.91
C GLY A 219 2.92 9.34 -4.90
N ALA A 220 2.29 9.62 -3.76
CA ALA A 220 0.83 9.71 -3.52
C ALA A 220 0.01 8.42 -3.71
N ASP A 221 0.31 7.58 -4.69
CA ASP A 221 -0.49 6.42 -5.08
C ASP A 221 0.07 5.12 -4.46
N ALA A 222 -0.37 4.83 -3.24
CA ALA A 222 -0.21 3.52 -2.60
C ALA A 222 -1.52 2.74 -2.74
N ALA A 223 -1.47 1.57 -3.39
CA ALA A 223 -2.66 0.84 -3.83
C ALA A 223 -2.52 -0.67 -3.66
N PHE A 224 -3.65 -1.35 -3.44
CA PHE A 224 -3.79 -2.78 -3.64
C PHE A 224 -4.05 -3.04 -5.11
N VAL A 225 -3.21 -3.85 -5.76
CA VAL A 225 -3.24 -4.14 -7.19
C VAL A 225 -3.05 -5.62 -7.46
N CYS A 226 -3.55 -6.10 -8.60
CA CYS A 226 -3.38 -7.49 -8.99
C CYS A 226 -1.96 -7.72 -9.56
N ILE A 227 -1.27 -8.76 -9.09
CA ILE A 227 0.04 -9.18 -9.62
C ILE A 227 0.02 -10.71 -9.82
N ASP A 228 0.60 -11.19 -10.91
CA ASP A 228 0.89 -12.62 -11.07
C ASP A 228 1.98 -13.02 -10.05
N PRO A 229 1.82 -14.08 -9.23
CA PRO A 229 2.88 -14.52 -8.33
C PRO A 229 4.16 -15.00 -9.06
N ASN A 230 4.08 -15.27 -10.37
CA ASN A 230 5.22 -15.62 -11.22
C ASN A 230 5.75 -14.39 -12.00
N PHE A 231 5.30 -13.17 -11.68
CA PHE A 231 5.74 -11.96 -12.37
C PHE A 231 7.18 -11.60 -12.02
N CYS A 232 8.02 -11.45 -13.03
CA CYS A 232 9.35 -10.87 -12.94
C CYS A 232 9.52 -9.88 -14.10
N ILE A 233 10.04 -8.68 -13.82
CA ILE A 233 10.70 -7.85 -14.83
C ILE A 233 12.16 -8.28 -14.79
N ASP A 234 12.54 -9.01 -15.83
CA ASP A 234 13.85 -9.60 -16.12
C ASP A 234 14.08 -9.27 -17.61
N ARG A 235 15.05 -8.40 -17.90
CA ARG A 235 15.22 -7.77 -19.22
C ARG A 235 16.23 -8.47 -20.12
N ASP A 236 17.17 -9.21 -19.56
CA ASP A 236 18.19 -9.97 -20.30
C ASP A 236 17.96 -11.50 -20.30
N GLY A 237 17.22 -12.02 -19.33
CA GLY A 237 16.69 -13.39 -19.27
C GLY A 237 17.40 -14.31 -18.26
N ASP A 238 18.04 -13.78 -17.22
CA ASP A 238 18.79 -14.59 -16.24
C ASP A 238 17.96 -15.13 -15.06
N GLY A 239 16.80 -14.51 -14.78
CA GLY A 239 15.85 -14.88 -13.71
C GLY A 239 15.86 -13.98 -12.46
N TYR A 240 16.78 -13.03 -12.36
CA TYR A 240 16.80 -11.97 -11.35
C TYR A 240 16.06 -10.73 -11.89
N GLY A 241 15.72 -9.77 -11.00
CA GLY A 241 15.05 -8.55 -11.45
C GLY A 241 14.05 -7.94 -10.46
N VAL A 242 12.96 -7.38 -11.00
CA VAL A 242 11.92 -6.67 -10.23
C VAL A 242 10.56 -7.38 -10.31
N GLY A 243 10.29 -8.26 -9.36
CA GLY A 243 8.98 -8.90 -9.20
C GLY A 243 8.95 -10.02 -8.15
N PRO A 244 7.75 -10.47 -7.71
CA PRO A 244 7.60 -11.57 -6.76
C PRO A 244 7.99 -12.95 -7.31
N GLY A 245 8.17 -13.08 -8.63
CA GLY A 245 8.56 -14.31 -9.32
C GLY A 245 10.01 -14.34 -9.80
N CYS A 246 10.84 -13.35 -9.47
CA CYS A 246 12.28 -13.38 -9.72
C CYS A 246 13.00 -14.21 -8.63
N ASP A 247 14.12 -14.85 -8.96
CA ASP A 247 14.94 -15.59 -7.98
C ASP A 247 15.73 -14.66 -7.02
N GLY A 248 15.85 -13.37 -7.37
CA GLY A 248 16.37 -12.32 -6.49
C GLY A 248 16.33 -10.92 -7.12
N PRO A 249 16.79 -9.88 -6.40
CA PRO A 249 16.98 -8.56 -6.95
C PRO A 249 18.21 -8.49 -7.87
N ASP A 250 18.15 -7.56 -8.82
CA ASP A 250 19.16 -7.24 -9.82
C ASP A 250 19.68 -5.81 -9.59
N CYS A 251 20.90 -5.49 -10.05
CA CYS A 251 21.45 -4.13 -10.04
C CYS A 251 21.80 -3.56 -11.44
N ASP A 252 21.76 -4.33 -12.54
CA ASP A 252 21.85 -3.82 -13.92
C ASP A 252 21.03 -4.68 -14.93
N ASP A 253 19.71 -4.76 -14.70
CA ASP A 253 18.64 -5.38 -15.53
C ASP A 253 18.80 -5.10 -17.04
N GLY A 254 19.62 -5.91 -17.71
CA GLY A 254 20.26 -5.61 -19.00
C GLY A 254 21.66 -6.21 -19.22
N ASP A 255 22.34 -6.74 -18.20
CA ASP A 255 23.60 -7.48 -18.28
C ASP A 255 23.50 -8.80 -17.43
N PRO A 256 23.27 -9.98 -18.05
CA PRO A 256 22.93 -11.26 -17.38
C PRO A 256 24.12 -11.92 -16.64
N GLU A 257 25.11 -11.12 -16.29
CA GLU A 257 26.29 -11.45 -15.50
C GLU A 257 26.35 -10.56 -14.23
N VAL A 258 25.31 -9.78 -13.91
CA VAL A 258 25.33 -8.69 -12.89
C VAL A 258 24.10 -8.72 -11.97
N PHE A 259 24.05 -9.66 -11.02
CA PHE A 259 22.93 -9.82 -10.08
C PHE A 259 23.39 -10.09 -8.63
N PHE A 260 22.51 -9.92 -7.64
CA PHE A 260 22.88 -10.07 -6.23
C PHE A 260 23.36 -11.48 -5.88
N GLY A 261 24.67 -11.61 -5.66
CA GLY A 261 25.32 -12.90 -5.38
C GLY A 261 25.78 -13.68 -6.62
N ALA A 262 25.85 -13.05 -7.79
CA ALA A 262 26.48 -13.63 -8.98
C ALA A 262 27.98 -13.99 -8.74
N PRO A 263 28.58 -14.85 -9.58
CA PRO A 263 30.02 -15.09 -9.54
C PRO A 263 30.79 -13.92 -10.15
N GLU A 264 31.80 -13.42 -9.45
CA GLU A 264 32.68 -12.35 -9.94
C GLU A 264 33.52 -12.81 -11.16
N PHE A 265 33.59 -11.97 -12.18
CA PHE A 265 34.48 -12.08 -13.33
C PHE A 265 35.52 -10.95 -13.33
N CYS A 266 36.62 -11.13 -14.05
CA CYS A 266 37.65 -10.10 -14.19
C CYS A 266 37.38 -9.30 -15.47
N ASP A 267 36.36 -8.43 -15.42
CA ASP A 267 35.91 -7.60 -16.53
C ASP A 267 35.77 -6.11 -16.14
N GLY A 268 35.93 -5.76 -14.86
CA GLY A 268 35.77 -4.42 -14.33
C GLY A 268 34.34 -4.03 -13.93
N LYS A 269 33.39 -4.98 -13.88
CA LYS A 269 32.05 -4.83 -13.29
C LYS A 269 32.06 -5.20 -11.79
N ASP A 270 30.92 -5.01 -11.13
CA ASP A 270 30.59 -5.47 -9.77
C ASP A 270 29.49 -6.53 -9.91
N ASN A 271 29.88 -7.70 -10.45
CA ASN A 271 28.93 -8.73 -10.89
C ASN A 271 27.97 -9.15 -9.77
N SER A 272 28.48 -9.25 -8.54
CA SER A 272 27.73 -9.69 -7.37
C SER A 272 26.89 -8.59 -6.67
N CYS A 273 26.87 -7.37 -7.22
CA CYS A 273 26.17 -6.19 -6.69
C CYS A 273 26.60 -5.81 -5.24
N ASN A 274 27.86 -6.06 -4.86
CA ASN A 274 28.31 -5.96 -3.46
C ASN A 274 28.97 -4.60 -3.10
N GLY A 275 29.30 -3.79 -4.10
CA GLY A 275 29.95 -2.49 -3.97
C GLY A 275 31.47 -2.53 -4.21
N ILE A 276 32.00 -3.65 -4.71
CA ILE A 276 33.44 -3.89 -4.91
C ILE A 276 33.65 -4.60 -6.26
N ILE A 277 34.24 -3.86 -7.21
CA ILE A 277 34.63 -4.36 -8.55
C ILE A 277 35.78 -5.38 -8.46
N ASP A 278 35.70 -6.46 -9.25
CA ASP A 278 36.67 -7.56 -9.33
C ASP A 278 36.96 -8.23 -7.94
N ASP A 279 35.93 -8.55 -7.14
CA ASP A 279 36.05 -9.07 -5.75
C ASP A 279 36.30 -10.59 -5.66
N ARG A 280 37.48 -11.02 -6.12
CA ARG A 280 37.94 -12.43 -6.30
C ARG A 280 37.38 -13.10 -7.57
N PRO A 281 37.68 -12.56 -8.75
CA PRO A 281 37.14 -13.07 -9.99
C PRO A 281 37.62 -14.49 -10.31
N ILE A 282 36.73 -15.27 -10.94
CA ILE A 282 37.04 -16.64 -11.40
C ILE A 282 38.28 -16.63 -12.30
N GLY A 283 39.23 -17.52 -12.03
CA GLY A 283 40.54 -17.61 -12.70
C GLY A 283 41.68 -16.86 -12.01
N GLN A 284 41.42 -15.98 -11.03
CA GLN A 284 42.51 -15.35 -10.28
C GLN A 284 43.27 -16.38 -9.44
N GLY A 285 44.56 -16.52 -9.72
CA GLY A 285 45.44 -17.51 -9.09
C GLY A 285 45.67 -18.79 -9.89
N ASP A 286 44.99 -18.98 -11.03
CA ASP A 286 45.23 -20.13 -11.91
C ASP A 286 46.60 -20.05 -12.62
N PRO A 287 47.23 -21.20 -12.94
CA PRO A 287 48.51 -21.25 -13.64
C PRO A 287 48.37 -20.89 -15.13
N CYS A 288 49.36 -20.19 -15.67
CA CYS A 288 49.38 -19.77 -17.08
C CYS A 288 50.78 -19.94 -17.71
N GLU A 289 50.82 -20.18 -19.01
CA GLU A 289 52.07 -20.35 -19.78
C GLU A 289 52.52 -19.02 -20.40
N MET A 290 53.76 -18.63 -20.13
CA MET A 290 54.38 -17.38 -20.62
C MET A 290 54.96 -17.52 -22.04
N GLY A 291 55.20 -18.74 -22.52
CA GLY A 291 55.67 -19.03 -23.88
C GLY A 291 57.20 -19.03 -24.07
N ASP A 292 57.96 -18.81 -23.00
CA ASP A 292 59.42 -18.94 -22.96
C ASP A 292 59.86 -20.38 -22.62
N PHE A 293 61.14 -20.70 -22.80
CA PHE A 293 61.71 -22.01 -22.51
C PHE A 293 62.35 -22.08 -21.11
N GLY A 294 62.55 -23.29 -20.58
CA GLY A 294 63.21 -23.50 -19.29
C GLY A 294 62.32 -23.15 -18.10
N ILE A 295 62.91 -22.63 -17.02
CA ILE A 295 62.16 -22.27 -15.78
C ILE A 295 61.25 -21.04 -15.96
N CYS A 296 61.34 -20.39 -17.11
CA CYS A 296 60.72 -19.10 -17.42
C CYS A 296 59.29 -19.23 -17.98
N ASN A 297 58.80 -20.47 -18.25
CA ASN A 297 57.49 -20.70 -18.87
C ASN A 297 56.29 -20.56 -17.91
N GLU A 298 56.48 -20.74 -16.60
CA GLU A 298 55.39 -20.81 -15.62
C GLU A 298 55.06 -19.43 -15.02
N GLY A 299 53.78 -19.05 -15.08
CA GLY A 299 53.22 -17.86 -14.45
C GLY A 299 51.89 -18.12 -13.74
N ILE A 300 51.35 -17.07 -13.10
CA ILE A 300 50.08 -17.09 -12.37
C ILE A 300 49.20 -15.93 -12.87
N GLN A 301 47.89 -16.17 -13.02
CA GLN A 301 46.93 -15.16 -13.45
C GLN A 301 46.56 -14.18 -12.33
N PHE A 302 46.68 -12.87 -12.62
CA PHE A 302 46.23 -11.77 -11.78
C PHE A 302 45.25 -10.90 -12.54
N CYS A 303 44.09 -10.60 -11.94
CA CYS A 303 43.19 -9.58 -12.46
C CYS A 303 43.84 -8.18 -12.36
N ARG A 304 43.91 -7.45 -13.48
CA ARG A 304 44.34 -6.05 -13.54
C ARG A 304 43.56 -5.30 -14.62
N PHE A 305 42.84 -4.25 -14.22
CA PHE A 305 42.10 -3.36 -15.14
C PHE A 305 41.01 -4.08 -15.97
N GLY A 306 40.30 -5.07 -15.41
CA GLY A 306 39.29 -5.85 -16.14
C GLY A 306 39.85 -6.86 -17.14
N GLU A 307 41.10 -7.31 -16.97
CA GLU A 307 41.68 -8.42 -17.72
C GLU A 307 42.56 -9.32 -16.82
N LEU A 308 42.52 -10.64 -17.03
CA LEU A 308 43.43 -11.60 -16.40
C LEU A 308 44.80 -11.58 -17.09
N GLN A 309 45.83 -11.11 -16.39
CA GLN A 309 47.20 -10.99 -16.89
C GLN A 309 48.11 -12.03 -16.24
N CYS A 310 48.95 -12.69 -17.03
CA CYS A 310 49.93 -13.67 -16.54
C CYS A 310 51.19 -12.97 -16.04
N GLU A 311 51.56 -13.18 -14.77
CA GLU A 311 52.83 -12.70 -14.20
C GLU A 311 53.78 -13.89 -13.90
N PRO A 312 55.10 -13.75 -14.16
CA PRO A 312 56.05 -14.87 -14.03
C PRO A 312 56.22 -15.32 -12.58
N ALA A 313 56.12 -16.63 -12.34
CA ALA A 313 56.26 -17.22 -11.02
C ALA A 313 57.73 -17.34 -10.55
N ASN A 314 58.67 -17.39 -11.50
CA ASN A 314 60.09 -17.65 -11.26
C ASN A 314 60.99 -16.42 -11.50
N THR A 315 62.21 -16.47 -10.95
CA THR A 315 63.24 -15.43 -11.15
C THR A 315 64.51 -16.02 -11.78
N PRO A 316 65.19 -15.29 -12.69
CA PRO A 316 66.41 -15.77 -13.36
C PRO A 316 67.51 -16.22 -12.40
N GLN A 317 68.11 -17.37 -12.69
CA GLN A 317 69.19 -17.98 -11.92
C GLN A 317 70.48 -18.08 -12.76
N VAL A 318 71.34 -19.08 -12.52
CA VAL A 318 72.65 -19.20 -13.19
C VAL A 318 72.85 -20.62 -13.71
N GLU A 319 73.43 -20.74 -14.91
CA GLU A 319 73.49 -22.01 -15.64
C GLU A 319 74.22 -23.13 -14.90
N VAL A 320 73.56 -24.28 -14.90
CA VAL A 320 74.06 -25.60 -14.53
C VAL A 320 73.79 -26.49 -15.73
N CYS A 321 74.73 -27.37 -16.10
CA CYS A 321 74.55 -28.32 -17.22
C CYS A 321 73.38 -29.27 -16.89
N ASN A 322 72.18 -28.95 -17.38
CA ASN A 322 70.92 -29.62 -17.03
C ASN A 322 69.84 -29.58 -18.13
N GLY A 323 70.11 -28.94 -19.28
CA GLY A 323 69.17 -28.91 -20.41
C GLY A 323 68.05 -27.87 -20.30
N LEU A 324 68.06 -27.02 -19.28
CA LEU A 324 67.13 -25.91 -19.11
C LEU A 324 67.86 -24.57 -19.33
N ASP A 325 67.11 -23.61 -19.86
CA ASP A 325 67.46 -22.20 -19.71
C ASP A 325 67.11 -21.78 -18.27
N MET A 326 68.11 -21.36 -17.49
CA MET A 326 67.92 -20.95 -16.09
C MET A 326 68.07 -19.44 -15.90
N ASN A 327 68.78 -18.74 -16.77
CA ASN A 327 68.97 -17.29 -16.73
C ASN A 327 67.97 -16.50 -17.63
N CYS A 328 67.16 -17.20 -18.43
CA CYS A 328 66.21 -16.67 -19.41
C CYS A 328 66.88 -15.84 -20.55
N ASP A 329 68.09 -16.22 -21.02
CA ASP A 329 68.81 -15.55 -22.12
C ASP A 329 68.56 -16.14 -23.52
N GLY A 330 67.86 -17.29 -23.58
CA GLY A 330 67.56 -18.04 -24.79
C GLY A 330 68.58 -19.12 -25.16
N THR A 331 69.59 -19.40 -24.32
CA THR A 331 70.64 -20.39 -24.61
C THR A 331 70.92 -21.41 -23.48
N VAL A 332 70.36 -22.61 -23.65
CA VAL A 332 70.57 -23.78 -22.79
C VAL A 332 72.07 -24.15 -22.66
N ASP A 333 72.50 -24.44 -21.41
CA ASP A 333 73.83 -24.96 -21.02
C ASP A 333 75.06 -24.17 -21.52
N SER A 334 74.93 -22.84 -21.65
CA SER A 334 75.97 -21.97 -22.20
C SER A 334 77.32 -22.05 -21.45
N GLY A 335 78.40 -22.44 -22.17
CA GLY A 335 79.78 -22.33 -21.68
C GLY A 335 80.44 -23.59 -21.09
N ASN A 336 79.84 -24.78 -21.20
CA ASN A 336 80.31 -26.02 -20.54
C ASN A 336 80.41 -25.89 -19.00
N PRO A 337 79.31 -25.51 -18.31
CA PRO A 337 79.27 -25.51 -16.86
C PRO A 337 79.58 -26.90 -16.29
N GLY A 338 80.52 -26.99 -15.34
CA GLY A 338 80.86 -28.22 -14.59
C GLY A 338 81.92 -29.16 -15.20
N GLY A 339 82.36 -28.97 -16.46
CA GLY A 339 83.35 -29.86 -17.09
C GLY A 339 84.82 -29.61 -16.69
N GLY A 340 85.68 -30.63 -16.87
CA GLY A 340 87.13 -30.53 -16.70
C GLY A 340 87.67 -30.90 -15.32
N GLN A 341 87.10 -31.91 -14.66
CA GLN A 341 87.58 -32.50 -13.40
C GLN A 341 87.82 -34.02 -13.55
N PRO A 342 88.74 -34.63 -12.78
CA PRO A 342 88.84 -36.09 -12.69
C PRO A 342 87.60 -36.67 -12.00
N CYS A 343 87.16 -37.84 -12.44
CA CYS A 343 85.92 -38.49 -11.99
C CYS A 343 86.00 -40.02 -12.06
N SER A 344 84.95 -40.69 -11.59
CA SER A 344 84.69 -42.10 -11.87
C SER A 344 83.65 -42.23 -12.98
N THR A 345 83.74 -43.33 -13.73
CA THR A 345 82.84 -43.64 -14.85
C THR A 345 81.87 -44.73 -14.49
N ASP A 346 80.83 -44.88 -15.31
CA ASP A 346 79.71 -45.82 -15.14
C ASP A 346 80.10 -47.30 -15.42
N PHE A 347 81.40 -47.63 -15.27
CA PHE A 347 81.94 -48.98 -15.29
C PHE A 347 82.46 -49.29 -13.88
N ASP A 348 81.91 -50.31 -13.24
CA ASP A 348 82.24 -50.64 -11.87
C ASP A 348 83.63 -51.29 -11.70
N GLY A 349 83.98 -51.56 -10.43
CA GLY A 349 85.20 -52.27 -10.05
C GLY A 349 86.48 -51.61 -10.55
N VAL A 350 87.24 -52.31 -11.41
CA VAL A 350 88.57 -51.88 -11.84
C VAL A 350 88.56 -50.86 -12.99
N CYS A 351 87.42 -50.61 -13.63
CA CYS A 351 87.33 -49.74 -14.81
C CYS A 351 86.88 -48.29 -14.50
N GLY A 352 86.37 -48.02 -13.29
CA GLY A 352 85.70 -46.77 -12.91
C GLY A 352 86.56 -45.52 -12.67
N THR A 353 87.46 -45.12 -13.58
CA THR A 353 88.20 -43.83 -13.49
C THR A 353 88.37 -43.09 -14.83
N GLY A 354 88.14 -41.76 -14.83
CA GLY A 354 88.02 -40.92 -16.02
C GLY A 354 88.09 -39.38 -15.79
N GLU A 355 87.61 -38.59 -16.77
CA GLU A 355 87.58 -37.10 -16.75
C GLU A 355 86.22 -36.52 -17.25
N THR A 356 85.74 -35.41 -16.67
CA THR A 356 84.36 -34.87 -16.89
C THR A 356 84.21 -33.90 -18.05
N ARG A 357 83.03 -33.89 -18.68
CA ARG A 357 82.63 -32.95 -19.74
C ARG A 357 81.10 -32.78 -19.81
N CYS A 358 80.60 -31.55 -19.99
CA CYS A 358 79.18 -31.33 -20.29
C CYS A 358 78.89 -31.77 -21.74
N VAL A 359 78.01 -32.74 -21.93
CA VAL A 359 77.61 -33.33 -23.21
C VAL A 359 76.14 -33.77 -23.10
N GLU A 360 75.28 -33.33 -24.02
CA GLU A 360 73.84 -33.69 -24.05
C GLU A 360 73.13 -33.41 -22.70
N ALA A 361 73.20 -32.16 -22.23
CA ALA A 361 72.58 -31.69 -20.98
C ALA A 361 73.11 -32.31 -19.67
N GLU A 362 74.24 -33.03 -19.71
CA GLU A 362 74.77 -33.76 -18.56
C GLU A 362 76.31 -33.71 -18.46
N VAL A 363 76.86 -33.65 -17.24
CA VAL A 363 78.31 -33.67 -16.99
C VAL A 363 78.82 -35.12 -16.91
N ARG A 364 79.08 -35.74 -18.06
CA ARG A 364 79.50 -37.14 -18.18
C ARG A 364 81.01 -37.34 -17.96
N CYS A 365 81.38 -38.52 -17.48
CA CYS A 365 82.77 -38.97 -17.29
C CYS A 365 83.19 -39.97 -18.40
N VAL A 366 84.46 -40.02 -18.80
CA VAL A 366 84.96 -40.97 -19.84
C VAL A 366 86.21 -41.77 -19.41
N PRO A 367 86.32 -43.09 -19.72
CA PRO A 367 87.15 -44.02 -18.94
C PRO A 367 88.59 -44.17 -19.41
N THR A 368 89.42 -44.90 -18.63
CA THR A 368 90.87 -45.06 -18.87
C THR A 368 91.38 -46.52 -18.99
N VAL A 369 90.50 -47.54 -18.89
CA VAL A 369 90.82 -48.98 -19.01
C VAL A 369 89.78 -49.67 -19.92
N GLU A 370 90.15 -50.74 -20.63
CA GLU A 370 89.27 -51.49 -21.56
C GLU A 370 88.88 -52.89 -20.98
N PRO A 371 87.70 -53.46 -21.33
CA PRO A 371 87.13 -54.64 -20.63
C PRO A 371 87.69 -56.03 -20.98
N GLY A 372 87.48 -57.01 -20.08
CA GLY A 372 87.41 -58.45 -20.43
C GLY A 372 88.50 -59.40 -19.91
N GLU A 373 89.09 -59.19 -18.73
CA GLU A 373 90.21 -60.03 -18.22
C GLU A 373 89.95 -60.96 -16.99
N GLN A 374 88.76 -60.96 -16.33
CA GLN A 374 88.56 -61.70 -15.05
C GLN A 374 87.19 -62.45 -14.92
N GLU A 375 86.88 -63.03 -13.74
CA GLU A 375 85.66 -63.81 -13.39
C GLU A 375 85.04 -63.33 -12.04
N GLU A 376 83.75 -63.63 -11.79
CA GLU A 376 82.81 -62.85 -10.93
C GLU A 376 82.21 -63.61 -9.70
N ILE A 377 81.78 -62.90 -8.63
CA ILE A 377 81.21 -63.41 -7.34
C ILE A 377 80.36 -62.34 -6.58
N CYS A 378 79.30 -62.67 -5.82
CA CYS A 378 78.46 -61.72 -5.01
C CYS A 378 79.33 -60.95 -3.98
N ASN A 379 79.89 -59.80 -4.37
CA ASN A 379 80.72 -58.97 -3.49
C ASN A 379 80.55 -57.45 -3.71
N GLY A 380 79.77 -57.04 -4.70
CA GLY A 380 79.51 -55.64 -5.04
C GLY A 380 80.58 -54.99 -5.92
N LEU A 381 81.36 -55.75 -6.71
CA LEU A 381 82.38 -55.24 -7.62
C LEU A 381 82.42 -56.03 -8.93
N ASP A 382 82.04 -55.39 -10.04
CA ASP A 382 82.27 -55.90 -11.40
C ASP A 382 83.77 -56.11 -11.63
N MET A 383 84.23 -57.36 -11.65
CA MET A 383 85.64 -57.70 -11.79
C MET A 383 86.06 -57.86 -13.26
N ASN A 384 85.12 -58.15 -14.17
CA ASN A 384 85.40 -58.46 -15.57
C ASN A 384 85.17 -57.26 -16.54
N CYS A 385 84.51 -56.21 -16.05
CA CYS A 385 84.02 -55.01 -16.73
C CYS A 385 83.00 -55.26 -17.85
N ASP A 386 82.15 -56.29 -17.73
CA ASP A 386 81.03 -56.53 -18.65
C ASP A 386 79.80 -55.64 -18.35
N GLY A 387 79.84 -54.90 -17.24
CA GLY A 387 78.82 -53.94 -16.81
C GLY A 387 77.76 -54.54 -15.89
N THR A 388 77.98 -55.74 -15.34
CA THR A 388 76.97 -56.46 -14.55
C THR A 388 77.50 -57.07 -13.24
N VAL A 389 77.63 -56.21 -12.23
CA VAL A 389 77.97 -56.58 -10.83
C VAL A 389 77.13 -57.78 -10.35
N ASP A 390 77.80 -58.78 -9.75
CA ASP A 390 77.19 -59.89 -8.99
C ASP A 390 76.14 -60.73 -9.78
N THR A 391 76.25 -60.88 -11.10
CA THR A 391 75.20 -61.57 -11.88
C THR A 391 75.07 -63.09 -11.60
N GLY A 392 73.87 -63.51 -11.15
CA GLY A 392 73.52 -64.92 -11.00
C GLY A 392 72.40 -65.26 -10.00
N PHE A 393 71.93 -64.30 -9.19
CA PHE A 393 71.02 -64.53 -8.06
C PHE A 393 69.58 -64.12 -8.37
N GLU A 394 68.59 -64.91 -7.95
CA GLU A 394 67.17 -64.68 -8.24
C GLU A 394 66.57 -63.66 -7.25
N GLY A 395 65.87 -62.64 -7.76
CA GLY A 395 65.22 -61.58 -6.96
C GLY A 395 66.15 -60.50 -6.40
N LEU A 396 67.46 -60.54 -6.68
CA LEU A 396 68.40 -59.50 -6.25
C LEU A 396 68.04 -58.15 -6.90
N GLY A 397 67.77 -57.12 -6.09
CA GLY A 397 67.32 -55.81 -6.54
C GLY A 397 65.80 -55.60 -6.63
N ASP A 398 64.97 -56.64 -6.47
CA ASP A 398 63.50 -56.47 -6.43
C ASP A 398 63.05 -55.66 -5.20
N ILE A 399 61.93 -54.94 -5.34
CA ILE A 399 61.38 -54.11 -4.26
C ILE A 399 60.69 -54.95 -3.17
N CYS A 400 60.92 -54.57 -1.92
CA CYS A 400 60.27 -55.14 -0.73
C CYS A 400 59.77 -54.02 0.19
N PHE A 401 58.76 -54.31 1.03
CA PHE A 401 58.17 -53.34 1.96
C PHE A 401 58.20 -53.88 3.40
N ALA A 402 58.44 -52.99 4.36
CA ALA A 402 58.36 -53.30 5.78
C ALA A 402 57.70 -52.14 6.57
N GLY A 403 56.76 -52.47 7.44
CA GLY A 403 55.94 -51.51 8.22
C GLY A 403 54.54 -51.32 7.63
N GLU A 404 53.60 -50.91 8.49
CA GLU A 404 52.21 -50.57 8.15
C GLU A 404 52.02 -49.04 8.20
N GLY A 405 50.87 -48.55 7.76
CA GLY A 405 50.49 -47.12 7.86
C GLY A 405 51.53 -46.18 7.24
N ILE A 406 51.75 -45.01 7.86
CA ILE A 406 52.81 -44.08 7.39
C ILE A 406 54.23 -44.60 7.70
N CYS A 407 54.37 -45.71 8.44
CA CYS A 407 55.64 -46.36 8.73
C CYS A 407 56.07 -47.38 7.66
N ALA A 408 55.24 -47.65 6.64
CA ALA A 408 55.62 -48.48 5.51
C ALA A 408 56.86 -47.89 4.79
N ARG A 409 57.96 -48.63 4.77
CA ARG A 409 59.20 -48.25 4.05
C ARG A 409 59.49 -49.27 2.96
N ALA A 410 59.74 -48.77 1.75
CA ALA A 410 60.30 -49.57 0.68
C ALA A 410 61.80 -49.81 0.93
N GLY A 411 62.30 -50.94 0.44
CA GLY A 411 63.69 -51.29 0.30
C GLY A 411 63.87 -52.26 -0.86
N ALA A 412 65.06 -52.80 -1.02
CA ALA A 412 65.36 -53.82 -2.04
C ALA A 412 65.91 -55.10 -1.41
N PHE A 413 65.82 -56.22 -2.13
CA PHE A 413 66.55 -57.44 -1.79
C PHE A 413 68.05 -57.31 -2.14
N VAL A 414 68.97 -57.69 -1.23
CA VAL A 414 70.44 -57.50 -1.33
C VAL A 414 71.23 -58.77 -0.93
N CYS A 415 72.48 -58.99 -1.41
CA CYS A 415 73.33 -60.12 -0.97
C CYS A 415 73.45 -60.13 0.58
N ASP A 416 73.42 -61.30 1.23
CA ASP A 416 73.60 -61.39 2.69
C ASP A 416 75.08 -61.10 3.08
N PRO A 417 75.38 -60.06 3.88
CA PRO A 417 76.75 -59.70 4.24
C PRO A 417 77.44 -60.70 5.20
N SER A 418 76.75 -61.77 5.61
CA SER A 418 77.29 -62.87 6.41
C SER A 418 77.57 -64.16 5.60
N ASP A 419 76.99 -64.32 4.41
CA ASP A 419 77.34 -65.38 3.45
C ASP A 419 77.17 -64.90 1.99
N PRO A 420 78.26 -64.48 1.31
CA PRO A 420 78.23 -64.03 -0.10
C PRO A 420 77.99 -65.16 -1.13
N THR A 421 77.44 -66.30 -0.69
CA THR A 421 76.98 -67.39 -1.57
C THR A 421 75.51 -67.78 -1.35
N ALA A 422 74.77 -67.01 -0.54
CA ALA A 422 73.37 -67.24 -0.19
C ALA A 422 72.38 -66.33 -0.97
N ASP A 423 71.09 -66.66 -0.90
CA ASP A 423 70.00 -65.92 -1.55
C ASP A 423 69.75 -64.53 -0.91
N PRO A 424 69.20 -63.54 -1.65
CA PRO A 424 69.05 -62.16 -1.18
C PRO A 424 68.06 -61.93 -0.02
N ILE A 425 68.34 -60.91 0.81
CA ILE A 425 67.50 -60.49 1.96
C ILE A 425 66.94 -59.07 1.80
N CYS A 426 65.72 -58.81 2.28
CA CYS A 426 65.10 -57.48 2.21
C CYS A 426 65.79 -56.48 3.15
N SER A 427 66.20 -55.32 2.61
CA SER A 427 66.88 -54.24 3.33
C SER A 427 65.95 -53.24 4.04
N ALA A 428 64.64 -53.32 3.83
CA ALA A 428 63.68 -52.38 4.41
C ALA A 428 63.62 -52.50 5.95
N THR A 429 63.69 -51.37 6.65
CA THR A 429 63.39 -51.26 8.08
C THR A 429 62.16 -50.36 8.25
N PRO A 430 61.15 -50.75 9.04
CA PRO A 430 59.96 -49.92 9.27
C PRO A 430 60.29 -48.52 9.79
N GLY A 431 59.47 -47.54 9.42
CA GLY A 431 59.52 -46.20 9.98
C GLY A 431 59.32 -46.20 11.50
N ALA A 432 59.90 -45.21 12.18
CA ALA A 432 59.61 -44.98 13.59
C ALA A 432 58.21 -44.33 13.71
N PRO A 433 57.32 -44.86 14.57
CA PRO A 433 55.96 -44.34 14.72
C PRO A 433 55.94 -42.98 15.40
N ALA A 434 54.91 -42.19 15.10
CA ALA A 434 54.63 -40.94 15.80
C ALA A 434 54.23 -41.21 17.27
N PRO A 435 54.56 -40.31 18.20
CA PRO A 435 54.24 -40.49 19.63
C PRO A 435 52.80 -40.10 20.00
N VAL A 436 52.05 -39.48 19.08
CA VAL A 436 50.67 -39.02 19.25
C VAL A 436 49.98 -39.06 17.88
N GLU A 437 48.85 -39.75 17.79
CA GLU A 437 48.00 -39.77 16.59
C GLU A 437 47.45 -38.36 16.31
N GLN A 438 47.53 -37.90 15.06
CA GLN A 438 46.86 -36.71 14.56
C GLN A 438 45.50 -37.09 13.96
N CYS A 439 44.50 -36.21 14.08
CA CYS A 439 43.27 -36.35 13.30
C CYS A 439 43.51 -35.71 11.93
N ASP A 440 43.77 -36.53 10.90
CA ASP A 440 43.84 -36.09 9.49
C ASP A 440 43.84 -37.22 8.44
N TYR A 441 43.42 -38.45 8.78
CA TYR A 441 43.08 -39.58 7.89
C TYR A 441 44.20 -40.56 7.43
N GLN A 442 45.25 -40.76 8.22
CA GLN A 442 46.23 -41.86 8.09
C GLN A 442 46.65 -42.35 9.49
N ASP A 443 47.29 -43.51 9.56
CA ASP A 443 47.79 -44.14 10.80
C ASP A 443 49.23 -43.65 11.10
N ASP A 444 49.38 -42.70 12.04
CA ASP A 444 50.68 -42.08 12.38
C ASP A 444 51.47 -42.89 13.39
N ASN A 445 50.77 -43.46 14.36
CA ASN A 445 51.35 -44.27 15.44
C ASN A 445 51.67 -45.71 14.99
N CYS A 446 51.21 -46.09 13.79
CA CYS A 446 51.50 -47.33 13.09
C CYS A 446 51.05 -48.60 13.85
N ASP A 447 49.87 -48.53 14.48
CA ASP A 447 49.21 -49.67 15.15
C ASP A 447 48.13 -50.34 14.28
N GLY A 448 47.78 -49.74 13.13
CA GLY A 448 46.81 -50.24 12.16
C GLY A 448 45.44 -49.54 12.20
N GLU A 449 45.20 -48.60 13.13
CA GLU A 449 43.90 -47.90 13.28
C GLU A 449 44.00 -46.41 12.94
N VAL A 450 43.69 -46.05 11.68
CA VAL A 450 43.68 -44.66 11.17
C VAL A 450 42.87 -43.73 12.08
N ASP A 451 43.50 -42.66 12.58
CA ASP A 451 42.92 -41.68 13.52
C ASP A 451 42.28 -42.32 14.77
N GLY A 452 42.75 -43.49 15.22
CA GLY A 452 42.09 -44.31 16.25
C GLY A 452 41.80 -43.61 17.58
N ALA A 453 42.56 -42.54 17.91
CA ALA A 453 42.34 -41.72 19.10
C ALA A 453 41.11 -40.80 19.04
N PHE A 454 40.57 -40.53 17.84
CA PHE A 454 39.48 -39.58 17.58
C PHE A 454 38.15 -40.27 17.21
N ARG A 455 38.18 -41.60 17.07
CA ARG A 455 37.02 -42.45 16.75
C ARG A 455 36.49 -43.11 18.02
N ASN A 456 35.17 -43.27 18.09
CA ASN A 456 34.51 -43.99 19.18
C ASN A 456 34.62 -45.52 19.01
N ALA A 457 34.06 -46.28 19.96
CA ALA A 457 34.09 -47.75 19.95
C ALA A 457 33.29 -48.42 18.80
N GLN A 458 32.70 -47.62 17.90
CA GLN A 458 32.03 -48.05 16.67
C GLN A 458 32.77 -47.58 15.40
N GLY A 459 33.97 -46.97 15.54
CA GLY A 459 34.79 -46.47 14.43
C GLY A 459 34.36 -45.10 13.89
N LEU A 460 33.43 -44.40 14.55
CA LEU A 460 32.90 -43.12 14.10
C LEU A 460 33.58 -41.97 14.86
N TYR A 461 34.01 -40.93 14.14
CA TYR A 461 34.38 -39.65 14.77
C TYR A 461 33.11 -39.03 15.37
N ALA A 462 33.12 -38.81 16.68
CA ALA A 462 31.90 -38.54 17.46
C ALA A 462 32.08 -37.53 18.60
N SER A 463 33.13 -36.70 18.54
CA SER A 463 33.26 -35.50 19.36
C SER A 463 32.70 -34.29 18.59
N VAL A 464 32.50 -33.16 19.27
CA VAL A 464 31.94 -31.95 18.63
C VAL A 464 32.93 -31.37 17.62
N GLU A 465 34.22 -31.49 17.90
CA GLU A 465 35.35 -30.96 17.14
C GLU A 465 35.65 -31.78 15.85
N HIS A 466 35.10 -32.99 15.75
CA HIS A 466 35.37 -33.97 14.70
C HIS A 466 34.09 -34.78 14.40
N CYS A 467 32.94 -34.16 14.20
CA CYS A 467 31.70 -34.93 14.10
C CYS A 467 31.52 -35.55 12.71
N GLY A 468 31.43 -36.88 12.60
CA GLY A 468 31.23 -37.60 11.34
C GLY A 468 32.46 -37.65 10.42
N ALA A 469 33.20 -36.54 10.35
CA ALA A 469 34.44 -36.36 9.62
C ALA A 469 35.49 -35.72 10.52
N CYS A 470 36.75 -36.08 10.30
CA CYS A 470 37.86 -35.50 11.03
C CYS A 470 37.98 -33.98 10.76
N ASN A 471 38.22 -33.21 11.82
CA ASN A 471 38.23 -31.73 11.83
C ASN A 471 36.91 -31.05 11.37
N LEU A 472 35.80 -31.79 11.26
CA LEU A 472 34.47 -31.18 11.14
C LEU A 472 33.98 -30.74 12.53
N ASP A 473 34.42 -29.57 12.95
CA ASP A 473 34.07 -28.97 14.23
C ASP A 473 32.73 -28.22 14.15
N CYS A 474 31.70 -28.79 14.78
CA CYS A 474 30.33 -28.25 14.79
C CYS A 474 30.22 -26.87 15.46
N ASN A 475 31.21 -26.41 16.23
CA ASN A 475 31.24 -25.03 16.73
C ASN A 475 31.35 -23.99 15.59
N ASN A 476 31.78 -24.39 14.39
CA ASN A 476 31.95 -23.49 13.25
C ASN A 476 30.78 -23.50 12.25
N PHE A 477 29.70 -24.26 12.53
CA PHE A 477 28.53 -24.32 11.63
C PHE A 477 27.75 -22.99 11.59
N TRP A 478 27.70 -22.26 12.71
CA TRP A 478 27.06 -20.95 12.80
C TRP A 478 28.06 -19.79 12.63
N PRO A 479 27.93 -18.91 11.62
CA PRO A 479 28.84 -17.79 11.39
C PRO A 479 28.88 -16.82 12.57
N GLY A 480 30.04 -16.68 13.22
CA GLY A 480 30.20 -15.88 14.45
C GLY A 480 30.05 -16.67 15.76
N GLY A 481 29.69 -17.95 15.69
CA GLY A 481 29.70 -18.90 16.79
C GLY A 481 28.32 -19.17 17.42
N PRO A 482 28.13 -20.36 18.00
CA PRO A 482 26.82 -20.89 18.41
C PRO A 482 26.11 -20.06 19.49
N GLU A 483 26.86 -19.35 20.35
CA GLU A 483 26.28 -18.47 21.38
C GLU A 483 25.43 -17.33 20.80
N GLN A 484 25.67 -16.90 19.55
CA GLN A 484 24.89 -15.83 18.92
C GLN A 484 23.49 -16.29 18.46
N PHE A 485 23.33 -17.60 18.23
CA PHE A 485 22.11 -18.24 17.74
C PHE A 485 21.39 -19.03 18.85
N ASN A 486 21.81 -18.84 20.11
CA ASN A 486 21.33 -19.55 21.30
C ASN A 486 21.37 -21.09 21.18
N VAL A 487 22.33 -21.66 20.44
CA VAL A 487 22.49 -23.11 20.31
C VAL A 487 23.67 -23.63 21.14
N VAL A 488 23.61 -24.91 21.50
CA VAL A 488 24.73 -25.69 22.04
C VAL A 488 25.03 -26.81 21.04
N PRO A 489 26.18 -26.78 20.31
CA PRO A 489 26.47 -27.75 19.28
C PRO A 489 26.70 -29.16 19.87
N THR A 490 26.14 -30.16 19.19
CA THR A 490 26.25 -31.57 19.56
C THR A 490 26.74 -32.40 18.37
N CYS A 491 27.24 -33.61 18.64
CA CYS A 491 27.50 -34.60 17.61
C CYS A 491 26.51 -35.76 17.78
N GLU A 492 25.52 -35.82 16.89
CA GLU A 492 24.47 -36.83 16.94
C GLU A 492 24.88 -38.12 16.23
N VAL A 493 24.79 -39.26 16.91
CA VAL A 493 25.13 -40.57 16.35
C VAL A 493 23.87 -41.40 16.10
N THR A 494 23.22 -41.16 14.96
CA THR A 494 21.96 -41.80 14.57
C THR A 494 22.17 -42.80 13.42
N GLY A 495 21.64 -44.01 13.57
CA GLY A 495 21.69 -45.05 12.52
C GLY A 495 23.09 -45.63 12.20
N GLY A 496 24.14 -45.18 12.89
CA GLY A 496 25.54 -45.49 12.55
C GLY A 496 26.23 -44.41 11.71
N ILE A 497 25.58 -43.27 11.51
CA ILE A 497 26.17 -42.03 10.99
C ILE A 497 26.37 -41.08 12.18
N ALA A 498 27.45 -40.31 12.17
CA ALA A 498 27.64 -39.19 13.08
C ALA A 498 27.50 -37.88 12.28
N GLN A 499 26.75 -36.91 12.80
CA GLN A 499 26.44 -35.64 12.12
C GLN A 499 26.32 -34.51 13.15
N CYS A 500 26.67 -33.27 12.75
CA CYS A 500 26.46 -32.11 13.61
C CYS A 500 24.96 -31.90 13.87
N GLY A 501 24.63 -31.59 15.12
CA GLY A 501 23.31 -31.18 15.57
C GLY A 501 23.44 -30.13 16.67
N PHE A 502 22.35 -29.82 17.37
CA PHE A 502 22.37 -28.90 18.49
C PHE A 502 21.26 -29.18 19.51
N GLU A 503 21.46 -28.70 20.74
CA GLU A 503 20.39 -28.47 21.71
C GLU A 503 20.21 -26.96 21.91
N CYS A 504 18.98 -26.47 22.06
CA CYS A 504 18.76 -25.05 22.37
C CYS A 504 19.27 -24.68 23.76
N ALA A 505 20.07 -23.62 23.84
CA ALA A 505 20.57 -23.08 25.09
C ALA A 505 19.43 -22.49 25.94
N GLY A 506 19.55 -22.57 27.26
CA GLY A 506 18.83 -21.68 28.19
C GLY A 506 17.29 -21.75 28.22
N GLY A 507 16.65 -22.67 27.49
CA GLY A 507 15.19 -22.70 27.33
C GLY A 507 14.65 -21.88 26.16
N TYR A 508 15.52 -21.48 25.22
CA TYR A 508 15.10 -21.16 23.86
C TYR A 508 14.53 -22.41 23.17
N VAL A 509 13.84 -22.19 22.07
CA VAL A 509 13.39 -23.21 21.11
C VAL A 509 13.79 -22.77 19.71
N ASP A 510 14.01 -23.76 18.84
CA ASP A 510 13.94 -23.65 17.39
C ASP A 510 12.43 -23.74 17.03
N ALA A 511 11.85 -22.67 16.50
CA ALA A 511 10.41 -22.57 16.25
C ALA A 511 10.02 -22.78 14.78
N ASP A 512 10.87 -22.45 13.81
CA ASP A 512 10.65 -22.72 12.38
C ASP A 512 11.25 -24.05 11.87
N GLY A 513 12.20 -24.65 12.60
CA GLY A 513 12.86 -25.92 12.27
C GLY A 513 14.12 -25.79 11.41
N VAL A 514 14.66 -24.58 11.25
CA VAL A 514 15.77 -24.29 10.33
C VAL A 514 17.10 -24.15 11.11
N ALA A 515 17.85 -25.25 11.14
CA ALA A 515 19.12 -25.39 11.86
C ALA A 515 20.13 -24.26 11.61
N GLU A 516 20.13 -23.69 10.40
CA GLU A 516 20.99 -22.57 9.99
C GLU A 516 20.71 -21.27 10.77
N ASN A 517 19.48 -21.06 11.27
CA ASN A 517 19.12 -19.90 12.11
C ASN A 517 19.11 -20.20 13.62
N GLY A 518 19.16 -21.47 14.01
CA GLY A 518 19.44 -21.93 15.38
C GLY A 518 18.21 -21.98 16.29
N CYS A 519 18.26 -21.30 17.45
CA CYS A 519 17.14 -21.21 18.39
C CYS A 519 16.81 -19.73 18.62
N GLU A 520 15.85 -19.26 17.84
CA GLU A 520 15.48 -17.86 17.66
C GLU A 520 14.45 -17.38 18.71
N LEU A 521 13.59 -18.27 19.19
CA LEU A 521 12.51 -17.94 20.13
C LEU A 521 12.87 -18.30 21.58
N LEU A 522 12.78 -17.33 22.48
CA LEU A 522 12.63 -17.56 23.93
C LEU A 522 11.14 -17.45 24.32
N PRO A 523 10.44 -18.55 24.66
CA PRO A 523 9.00 -18.53 24.94
C PRO A 523 8.62 -17.64 26.13
N ASP A 524 7.90 -16.56 25.85
CA ASP A 524 7.52 -15.54 26.84
C ASP A 524 6.29 -15.99 27.63
N ALA A 525 6.53 -16.50 28.84
CA ALA A 525 5.48 -16.91 29.77
C ALA A 525 4.53 -15.77 30.21
N GLY A 526 4.85 -14.51 29.92
CA GLY A 526 3.98 -13.35 30.13
C GLY A 526 3.02 -13.07 28.95
N ALA A 527 3.11 -13.81 27.85
CA ALA A 527 2.39 -13.53 26.59
C ALA A 527 1.27 -14.54 26.25
N ILE A 528 0.32 -14.09 25.42
CA ILE A 528 -0.52 -14.93 24.55
C ILE A 528 -0.06 -14.71 23.11
N TYR A 529 0.08 -15.79 22.33
CA TYR A 529 0.53 -15.77 20.94
C TYR A 529 -0.66 -15.85 19.96
N VAL A 530 -0.60 -15.10 18.85
CA VAL A 530 -1.68 -14.96 17.86
C VAL A 530 -1.13 -15.07 16.45
N SER A 531 -1.71 -15.97 15.66
CA SER A 531 -1.31 -16.25 14.28
C SER A 531 -2.54 -16.50 13.42
N ARG A 532 -2.42 -16.38 12.10
CA ARG A 532 -3.54 -16.60 11.18
C ARG A 532 -3.91 -18.10 11.13
N PRO A 533 -5.16 -18.48 10.80
CA PRO A 533 -5.53 -19.89 10.64
C PRO A 533 -4.74 -20.68 9.58
N ALA A 534 -4.18 -19.99 8.58
CA ALA A 534 -3.25 -20.59 7.63
C ALA A 534 -1.92 -21.02 8.28
N ASN A 535 -1.55 -20.36 9.37
CA ASN A 535 -0.26 -20.47 10.07
C ASN A 535 -0.51 -21.05 11.48
N GLY A 536 -1.40 -22.05 11.58
CA GLY A 536 -1.70 -22.83 12.79
C GLY A 536 -2.67 -22.20 13.80
N GLY A 537 -3.05 -20.92 13.64
CA GLY A 537 -3.89 -20.21 14.62
C GLY A 537 -5.29 -20.81 14.81
N THR A 538 -5.68 -21.12 16.05
CA THR A 538 -7.04 -21.61 16.37
C THR A 538 -7.61 -20.98 17.65
N ASP A 539 -8.83 -20.43 17.59
CA ASP A 539 -9.49 -19.91 18.80
C ASP A 539 -10.13 -21.05 19.61
N GLY A 540 -9.52 -21.37 20.76
CA GLY A 540 -9.88 -22.57 21.53
C GLY A 540 -9.56 -22.50 23.02
N GLY A 541 -9.91 -23.58 23.74
CA GLY A 541 -9.69 -23.72 25.19
C GLY A 541 -8.21 -23.78 25.59
N ASP A 542 -7.34 -24.13 24.65
CA ASP A 542 -5.92 -24.43 24.87
C ASP A 542 -4.99 -23.61 23.94
N CYS A 543 -5.51 -22.57 23.25
CA CYS A 543 -4.69 -21.68 22.42
C CYS A 543 -3.98 -20.60 23.24
N GLY A 544 -2.93 -20.04 22.67
CA GLY A 544 -2.16 -18.91 23.20
C GLY A 544 -0.71 -19.20 23.52
N ALA A 545 -0.25 -20.44 23.34
CA ALA A 545 1.17 -20.78 23.30
C ALA A 545 1.74 -20.53 21.90
N TRP A 546 3.07 -20.45 21.76
CA TRP A 546 3.73 -20.15 20.48
C TRP A 546 3.54 -21.25 19.43
N ASP A 547 3.45 -22.50 19.89
CA ASP A 547 3.21 -23.74 19.15
C ASP A 547 1.71 -24.06 18.97
N SER A 548 0.84 -23.29 19.63
CA SER A 548 -0.62 -23.39 19.57
C SER A 548 -1.25 -21.99 19.68
N PRO A 549 -1.00 -21.09 18.72
CA PRO A 549 -1.45 -19.70 18.81
C PRO A 549 -2.98 -19.58 18.64
N CYS A 550 -3.56 -18.51 19.18
CA CYS A 550 -4.95 -18.18 18.91
C CYS A 550 -5.13 -17.59 17.50
N ALA A 551 -6.33 -17.68 16.92
CA ALA A 551 -6.63 -17.24 15.56
C ALA A 551 -6.96 -15.74 15.47
N THR A 552 -7.53 -15.16 16.54
CA THR A 552 -7.93 -13.74 16.56
C THR A 552 -7.35 -12.97 17.75
N ILE A 553 -7.06 -11.70 17.52
CA ILE A 553 -6.50 -10.76 18.50
C ILE A 553 -7.52 -10.53 19.63
N THR A 554 -8.81 -10.42 19.31
CA THR A 554 -9.89 -10.21 20.29
C THR A 554 -10.06 -11.41 21.22
N PHE A 555 -9.96 -12.64 20.70
CA PHE A 555 -9.98 -13.84 21.53
C PHE A 555 -8.71 -13.94 22.40
N ALA A 556 -7.55 -13.62 21.83
CA ALA A 556 -6.27 -13.61 22.54
C ALA A 556 -6.21 -12.58 23.69
N LEU A 557 -6.73 -11.37 23.50
CA LEU A 557 -6.86 -10.36 24.56
C LEU A 557 -7.80 -10.84 25.69
N THR A 558 -8.88 -11.51 25.32
CA THR A 558 -9.81 -12.12 26.29
C THR A 558 -9.13 -13.24 27.09
N ARG A 559 -8.30 -14.08 26.45
CA ARG A 559 -7.46 -15.08 27.12
C ARG A 559 -6.42 -14.46 28.04
N ALA A 560 -5.69 -13.45 27.55
CA ALA A 560 -4.65 -12.77 28.31
C ALA A 560 -5.23 -12.20 29.62
N GLN A 561 -6.41 -11.58 29.57
CA GLN A 561 -7.11 -11.09 30.75
C GLN A 561 -7.56 -12.23 31.69
N ALA A 562 -8.06 -13.34 31.15
CA ALA A 562 -8.52 -14.48 31.93
C ALA A 562 -7.37 -15.26 32.64
N GLU A 563 -6.18 -15.27 32.05
CA GLU A 563 -4.99 -15.93 32.58
C GLU A 563 -4.05 -15.01 33.38
N GLY A 564 -4.22 -13.69 33.28
CA GLY A 564 -3.31 -12.71 33.90
C GLY A 564 -1.99 -12.54 33.14
N ARG A 565 -2.03 -12.62 31.80
CA ARG A 565 -0.88 -12.34 30.91
C ARG A 565 -0.82 -10.84 30.60
N GLU A 566 0.38 -10.29 30.58
CA GLU A 566 0.63 -8.84 30.44
C GLU A 566 0.71 -8.37 28.99
N ARG A 567 0.73 -9.31 28.02
CA ARG A 567 0.89 -8.97 26.60
C ARG A 567 0.29 -10.00 25.64
N VAL A 568 0.02 -9.54 24.42
CA VAL A 568 -0.40 -10.34 23.27
C VAL A 568 0.60 -10.10 22.14
N ARG A 569 1.27 -11.16 21.67
CA ARG A 569 2.19 -11.13 20.53
C ARG A 569 1.42 -11.60 19.29
N VAL A 570 1.38 -10.75 18.26
CA VAL A 570 0.70 -11.02 16.99
C VAL A 570 1.74 -11.15 15.88
N SER A 571 1.57 -12.17 15.05
CA SER A 571 2.43 -12.42 13.89
C SER A 571 2.07 -11.56 12.67
N ASP A 572 2.77 -11.77 11.56
CA ASP A 572 2.53 -11.10 10.28
C ASP A 572 1.16 -11.41 9.64
N GLY A 573 0.76 -10.51 8.75
CA GLY A 573 -0.40 -10.61 7.87
C GLY A 573 -1.69 -10.00 8.43
N VAL A 574 -2.81 -10.32 7.75
CA VAL A 574 -4.06 -9.57 7.84
C VAL A 574 -5.06 -10.17 8.84
N PHE A 575 -5.41 -9.40 9.85
CA PHE A 575 -6.43 -9.69 10.86
C PHE A 575 -7.67 -8.80 10.60
N ARG A 576 -8.70 -9.37 9.98
CA ARG A 576 -9.96 -8.69 9.64
C ARG A 576 -10.94 -8.71 10.82
N GLU A 577 -10.64 -7.93 11.85
CA GLU A 577 -11.44 -7.81 13.09
C GLU A 577 -11.41 -6.39 13.67
N ARG A 578 -12.36 -6.06 14.56
CA ARG A 578 -12.26 -4.89 15.43
C ARG A 578 -11.59 -5.30 16.74
N VAL A 579 -10.45 -4.71 17.05
CA VAL A 579 -9.73 -4.94 18.30
C VAL A 579 -10.19 -3.97 19.39
N THR A 580 -10.44 -4.48 20.59
CA THR A 580 -10.63 -3.65 21.81
C THR A 580 -9.56 -4.02 22.83
N MET A 581 -8.66 -3.08 23.10
CA MET A 581 -7.56 -3.24 24.06
C MET A 581 -8.08 -3.40 25.49
N VAL A 582 -7.27 -4.06 26.33
CA VAL A 582 -7.55 -4.31 27.74
C VAL A 582 -6.50 -3.59 28.59
N ASP A 583 -6.93 -2.95 29.68
CA ASP A 583 -6.03 -2.24 30.59
C ASP A 583 -4.96 -3.19 31.17
N GLY A 584 -3.69 -2.79 31.06
CA GLY A 584 -2.54 -3.59 31.49
C GLY A 584 -2.11 -4.72 30.55
N ILE A 585 -2.68 -4.83 29.33
CA ILE A 585 -2.32 -5.88 28.37
C ILE A 585 -1.76 -5.25 27.08
N SER A 586 -0.44 -5.31 26.94
CA SER A 586 0.26 -4.72 25.78
C SER A 586 0.07 -5.56 24.52
N LEU A 587 -0.38 -4.93 23.44
CA LEU A 587 -0.62 -5.55 22.14
C LEU A 587 0.54 -5.24 21.19
N LEU A 588 1.23 -6.28 20.73
CA LEU A 588 2.51 -6.18 20.01
C LEU A 588 2.45 -6.97 18.70
N GLY A 589 2.34 -6.27 17.58
CA GLY A 589 2.52 -6.80 16.22
C GLY A 589 3.98 -6.79 15.80
N GLY A 590 4.25 -7.20 14.57
CA GLY A 590 5.60 -7.19 14.00
C GLY A 590 6.42 -8.47 14.22
N HIS A 591 5.79 -9.61 14.50
CA HIS A 591 6.48 -10.90 14.68
C HIS A 591 6.37 -11.77 13.42
N ASN A 592 7.42 -12.52 13.11
CA ASN A 592 7.37 -13.59 12.12
C ASN A 592 6.40 -14.71 12.56
N SER A 593 5.59 -15.26 11.66
CA SER A 593 4.58 -16.29 11.98
C SER A 593 5.08 -17.74 12.04
N ALA A 594 6.30 -18.03 11.58
CA ALA A 594 6.98 -19.29 11.84
C ALA A 594 7.88 -19.16 13.08
N ASN A 595 8.77 -18.16 13.05
CA ASN A 595 9.95 -18.10 13.91
C ASN A 595 9.84 -17.06 15.05
N TRP A 596 8.74 -16.30 15.10
CA TRP A 596 8.42 -15.36 16.19
C TRP A 596 9.45 -14.25 16.51
N THR A 597 10.51 -14.09 15.72
CA THR A 597 11.41 -12.93 15.80
C THR A 597 10.62 -11.65 15.50
N ARG A 598 10.95 -10.54 16.18
CA ARG A 598 10.19 -9.28 16.06
C ARG A 598 10.96 -8.22 15.28
N ASN A 599 10.46 -7.89 14.09
CA ASN A 599 10.83 -6.70 13.32
C ASN A 599 9.56 -6.12 12.67
N PRO A 600 8.96 -5.04 13.22
CA PRO A 600 7.74 -4.45 12.69
C PRO A 600 7.84 -3.81 11.30
N GLU A 601 9.05 -3.53 10.82
CA GLU A 601 9.27 -2.97 9.48
C GLU A 601 9.24 -4.05 8.39
N VAL A 602 9.51 -5.31 8.75
CA VAL A 602 9.53 -6.47 7.84
C VAL A 602 8.30 -7.35 8.01
N PHE A 603 7.94 -7.72 9.24
CA PHE A 603 6.87 -8.68 9.53
C PHE A 603 5.53 -7.97 9.75
N VAL A 604 5.00 -7.32 8.70
CA VAL A 604 3.84 -6.43 8.78
C VAL A 604 2.59 -7.13 9.32
N THR A 605 2.14 -6.76 10.52
CA THR A 605 0.83 -7.13 11.06
C THR A 605 -0.21 -6.07 10.69
N LEU A 606 -1.26 -6.44 9.94
CA LEU A 606 -2.33 -5.53 9.51
C LEU A 606 -3.64 -5.81 10.27
N ILE A 607 -4.10 -4.86 11.08
CA ILE A 607 -5.47 -4.83 11.61
C ILE A 607 -6.37 -4.11 10.59
N SER A 608 -7.24 -4.89 9.93
CA SER A 608 -8.26 -4.39 9.02
C SER A 608 -9.60 -4.30 9.75
N GLY A 609 -9.94 -3.10 10.23
CA GLY A 609 -11.00 -2.84 11.19
C GLY A 609 -12.41 -2.96 10.65
N VAL A 610 -12.99 -4.16 10.72
CA VAL A 610 -14.33 -4.45 10.19
C VAL A 610 -15.49 -4.07 11.12
N GLY A 611 -16.55 -3.51 10.54
CA GLY A 611 -17.83 -3.28 11.20
C GLY A 611 -17.91 -2.08 12.16
N GLY A 612 -19.14 -1.66 12.46
CA GLY A 612 -19.42 -0.33 13.03
C GLY A 612 -20.20 -0.26 14.33
N ASP A 613 -20.10 0.88 15.00
CA ASP A 613 -21.03 1.28 16.07
C ASP A 613 -22.23 1.97 15.42
N GLY A 614 -23.06 1.17 14.75
CA GLY A 614 -24.07 1.68 13.82
C GLY A 614 -23.44 2.34 12.60
N ALA A 615 -23.40 3.68 12.59
CA ALA A 615 -22.89 4.45 11.46
C ALA A 615 -21.35 4.56 11.47
N ASP A 616 -20.76 4.71 12.66
CA ASP A 616 -19.32 4.88 12.83
C ASP A 616 -18.53 3.59 12.50
N ARG A 617 -17.23 3.72 12.19
CA ARG A 617 -16.26 2.65 11.97
C ARG A 617 -15.03 2.93 12.81
N ILE A 618 -14.59 1.93 13.56
CA ILE A 618 -13.51 2.01 14.54
C ILE A 618 -12.71 0.71 14.43
N ALA A 619 -11.43 0.79 14.06
CA ALA A 619 -10.59 -0.41 13.89
C ALA A 619 -10.02 -0.91 15.22
N VAL A 620 -9.36 -0.03 15.97
CA VAL A 620 -8.84 -0.30 17.31
C VAL A 620 -9.49 0.63 18.33
N ARG A 621 -9.86 0.08 19.48
CA ARG A 621 -10.45 0.81 20.61
C ARG A 621 -9.60 0.63 21.87
N ALA A 622 -9.32 1.71 22.57
CA ALA A 622 -8.66 1.72 23.88
C ALA A 622 -9.47 2.58 24.86
N GLU A 623 -10.16 1.96 25.82
CA GLU A 623 -11.02 2.68 26.78
C GLU A 623 -10.58 2.43 28.23
N SER A 624 -10.56 3.49 29.05
CA SER A 624 -10.22 3.42 30.47
C SER A 624 -8.86 2.77 30.79
N ILE A 625 -7.86 2.98 29.92
CA ILE A 625 -6.51 2.46 30.12
C ILE A 625 -5.79 3.30 31.18
N THR A 626 -5.37 2.67 32.29
CA THR A 626 -4.75 3.28 33.46
C THR A 626 -3.41 2.65 33.86
N GLN A 627 -3.13 1.43 33.42
CA GLN A 627 -1.87 0.73 33.61
C GLN A 627 -0.96 0.89 32.37
N ASP A 628 0.35 0.66 32.53
CA ASP A 628 1.29 0.66 31.39
C ASP A 628 0.85 -0.38 30.35
N THR A 629 0.45 0.12 29.17
CA THR A 629 -0.19 -0.66 28.11
C THR A 629 0.32 -0.16 26.77
N VAL A 630 1.00 -1.02 26.02
CA VAL A 630 1.59 -0.66 24.72
C VAL A 630 0.69 -1.12 23.56
N LEU A 631 0.56 -0.29 22.52
CA LEU A 631 0.10 -0.66 21.18
C LEU A 631 1.26 -0.43 20.21
N SER A 632 1.85 -1.48 19.63
CA SER A 632 3.02 -1.33 18.77
C SER A 632 3.17 -2.35 17.66
N GLY A 633 3.67 -1.91 16.50
CA GLY A 633 4.05 -2.75 15.37
C GLY A 633 2.89 -3.18 14.49
N PHE A 634 1.87 -2.33 14.34
CA PHE A 634 0.72 -2.60 13.50
C PHE A 634 0.58 -1.58 12.36
N THR A 635 0.18 -2.08 11.19
CA THR A 635 -0.63 -1.28 10.27
C THR A 635 -2.09 -1.40 10.71
N ILE A 636 -2.81 -0.29 10.80
CA ILE A 636 -4.20 -0.22 11.27
C ILE A 636 -5.01 0.55 10.23
N GLN A 637 -6.01 -0.11 9.63
CA GLN A 637 -6.86 0.47 8.60
C GLN A 637 -8.33 0.42 9.04
N ALA A 638 -9.05 1.54 8.93
CA ALA A 638 -10.47 1.63 9.26
C ALA A 638 -11.38 1.65 8.01
N GLU A 639 -12.49 0.91 8.06
CA GLU A 639 -13.54 0.94 7.02
C GLU A 639 -14.04 2.36 6.71
N ASN A 640 -14.44 2.59 5.46
CA ASN A 640 -15.26 3.75 5.07
C ASN A 640 -16.59 3.75 5.85
N ALA A 641 -16.95 4.89 6.44
CA ALA A 641 -18.09 4.96 7.35
C ALA A 641 -19.44 5.10 6.65
N ALA A 642 -20.49 4.57 7.29
CA ALA A 642 -21.86 4.68 6.78
C ALA A 642 -22.41 6.11 6.96
N PRO A 643 -23.45 6.54 6.21
CA PRO A 643 -23.89 7.93 6.13
C PRO A 643 -24.01 8.69 7.47
N GLY A 644 -23.24 9.76 7.63
CA GLY A 644 -23.14 10.58 8.85
C GLY A 644 -22.25 10.03 9.97
N GLY A 645 -21.70 8.82 9.82
CA GLY A 645 -20.78 8.19 10.79
C GLY A 645 -19.31 8.52 10.55
N ASN A 646 -18.51 8.47 11.61
CA ASN A 646 -17.07 8.70 11.54
C ASN A 646 -16.31 7.43 11.11
N SER A 647 -15.21 7.57 10.39
CA SER A 647 -14.19 6.51 10.29
C SER A 647 -13.01 6.85 11.21
N ILE A 648 -12.56 5.89 12.01
CA ILE A 648 -11.55 6.09 13.05
C ILE A 648 -10.57 4.91 13.05
N GLY A 649 -9.28 5.19 12.91
CA GLY A 649 -8.21 4.18 13.06
C GLY A 649 -8.13 3.69 14.50
N VAL A 650 -7.65 4.54 15.41
CA VAL A 650 -7.58 4.26 16.85
C VAL A 650 -8.50 5.22 17.62
N TYR A 651 -9.55 4.68 18.24
CA TYR A 651 -10.43 5.41 19.15
C TYR A 651 -9.96 5.23 20.59
N ILE A 652 -9.52 6.33 21.22
CA ILE A 652 -9.01 6.37 22.59
C ILE A 652 -9.98 7.13 23.47
N ARG A 653 -10.42 6.52 24.58
CA ARG A 653 -11.40 7.12 25.49
C ARG A 653 -11.01 6.98 26.94
N ASP A 654 -11.07 8.07 27.70
CA ASP A 654 -10.87 8.06 29.16
C ASP A 654 -9.54 7.36 29.59
N ALA A 655 -8.52 7.42 28.72
CA ALA A 655 -7.22 6.77 28.89
C ALA A 655 -6.16 7.76 29.34
N GLY A 656 -5.30 7.31 30.27
CA GLY A 656 -4.21 8.09 30.85
C GLY A 656 -2.88 8.00 30.08
N ASP A 657 -1.80 8.47 30.70
CA ASP A 657 -0.43 8.35 30.19
C ASP A 657 0.09 6.91 30.18
N GLY A 658 -0.50 6.00 30.96
CA GLY A 658 -0.24 4.55 30.91
C GLY A 658 -0.36 3.96 29.50
N LEU A 659 -1.28 4.45 28.66
CA LEU A 659 -1.35 4.05 27.25
C LEU A 659 -0.20 4.66 26.44
N LEU A 660 0.59 3.78 25.81
CA LEU A 660 1.67 4.12 24.90
C LEU A 660 1.39 3.51 23.52
N MET A 661 1.39 4.33 22.48
CA MET A 661 1.23 3.91 21.09
C MET A 661 2.50 4.28 20.33
N GLU A 662 3.23 3.26 19.85
CA GLU A 662 4.52 3.42 19.17
C GLU A 662 4.73 2.49 17.97
N ASP A 663 5.39 2.98 16.93
CA ASP A 663 5.74 2.19 15.74
C ASP A 663 4.50 1.56 15.06
N ASN A 664 3.43 2.36 14.87
CA ASN A 664 2.23 1.96 14.14
C ASN A 664 2.00 2.85 12.91
N GLN A 665 1.47 2.26 11.83
CA GLN A 665 0.96 2.99 10.68
C GLN A 665 -0.57 3.01 10.74
N VAL A 666 -1.22 4.18 10.71
CA VAL A 666 -2.67 4.27 10.93
C VAL A 666 -3.38 5.08 9.85
N PHE A 667 -4.29 4.40 9.15
CA PHE A 667 -5.04 4.90 8.01
C PHE A 667 -6.54 4.94 8.33
N ALA A 668 -7.12 6.15 8.34
CA ALA A 668 -8.55 6.32 8.50
C ALA A 668 -9.27 6.31 7.14
N GLY A 669 -10.35 5.54 7.04
CA GLY A 669 -11.24 5.57 5.88
C GLY A 669 -11.98 6.90 5.73
N ARG A 670 -12.77 7.02 4.67
CA ARG A 670 -13.62 8.18 4.42
C ARG A 670 -14.77 8.25 5.44
N GLY A 671 -15.02 9.44 5.97
CA GLY A 671 -16.19 9.73 6.79
C GLY A 671 -17.49 9.68 5.98
N GLY A 672 -18.58 9.18 6.56
CA GLY A 672 -19.79 8.88 5.80
C GLY A 672 -20.54 10.15 5.37
N ASN A 673 -20.80 10.31 4.07
CA ASN A 673 -21.56 11.44 3.53
C ASN A 673 -22.97 11.54 4.16
N GLY A 674 -23.42 12.76 4.44
CA GLY A 674 -24.71 13.02 5.08
C GLY A 674 -25.90 12.74 4.15
N ALA A 675 -26.94 12.12 4.71
CA ALA A 675 -28.18 11.88 3.98
C ALA A 675 -28.88 13.19 3.56
N ALA A 676 -29.39 13.25 2.34
CA ALA A 676 -30.12 14.41 1.83
C ALA A 676 -31.48 14.61 2.54
N GLY A 677 -31.84 15.86 2.75
CA GLY A 677 -33.10 16.26 3.36
C GLY A 677 -34.31 15.94 2.48
N GLN A 678 -35.39 15.47 3.10
CA GLN A 678 -36.63 15.15 2.40
C GLN A 678 -37.28 16.41 1.84
N ALA A 679 -37.69 16.37 0.57
CA ALA A 679 -38.44 17.46 -0.06
C ALA A 679 -39.86 17.59 0.52
N GLY A 680 -40.35 18.82 0.65
CA GLY A 680 -41.69 19.12 1.11
C GLY A 680 -42.75 18.80 0.05
N SER A 681 -43.87 18.21 0.48
CA SER A 681 -45.04 18.00 -0.38
C SER A 681 -45.63 19.32 -0.87
N PRO A 682 -46.07 19.40 -2.15
CA PRO A 682 -46.89 20.50 -2.62
C PRO A 682 -48.23 20.60 -1.87
N GLY A 683 -48.74 21.82 -1.69
CA GLY A 683 -50.06 22.08 -1.15
C GLY A 683 -51.16 21.83 -2.18
N THR A 684 -52.33 21.39 -1.71
CA THR A 684 -53.52 21.15 -2.54
C THR A 684 -54.04 22.44 -3.19
N ASN A 685 -54.32 22.39 -4.50
CA ASN A 685 -54.96 23.50 -5.22
C ASN A 685 -56.42 23.72 -4.77
N GLY A 686 -56.88 24.96 -4.86
CA GLY A 686 -58.22 25.38 -4.47
C GLY A 686 -59.32 24.86 -5.41
N THR A 687 -60.55 24.77 -4.88
CA THR A 687 -61.75 24.38 -5.63
C THR A 687 -62.51 25.60 -6.16
N SER A 688 -63.05 25.50 -7.38
CA SER A 688 -63.70 26.64 -8.04
C SER A 688 -65.05 26.98 -7.42
N GLY A 689 -65.39 28.28 -7.43
CA GLY A 689 -66.73 28.73 -7.09
C GLY A 689 -67.76 28.30 -8.13
N SER A 690 -68.96 27.94 -7.68
CA SER A 690 -70.08 27.63 -8.58
C SER A 690 -70.65 28.89 -9.20
N ASN A 691 -71.08 28.80 -10.47
CA ASN A 691 -71.76 29.88 -11.16
C ASN A 691 -73.10 30.23 -10.49
N GLY A 692 -73.50 31.50 -10.57
CA GLY A 692 -74.82 31.96 -10.16
C GLY A 692 -75.94 31.39 -11.06
N ALA A 693 -77.14 31.26 -10.49
CA ALA A 693 -78.33 30.82 -11.20
C ALA A 693 -78.98 31.98 -11.98
N LEU A 694 -79.70 31.60 -13.04
CA LEU A 694 -80.48 32.50 -13.88
C LEU A 694 -81.58 33.23 -13.11
N ARG A 695 -81.91 34.46 -13.53
CA ARG A 695 -83.10 35.21 -13.06
C ARG A 695 -84.40 34.39 -13.19
N THR A 696 -85.35 34.60 -12.28
CA THR A 696 -86.67 33.93 -12.31
C THR A 696 -87.84 34.90 -12.10
N THR A 697 -88.99 34.58 -12.71
CA THR A 697 -90.23 35.36 -12.63
C THR A 697 -91.15 34.83 -11.52
N GLY A 698 -91.45 35.63 -10.50
CA GLY A 698 -92.29 35.24 -9.37
C GLY A 698 -93.56 36.09 -9.24
N ARG A 699 -94.74 35.45 -9.20
CA ARG A 699 -96.00 36.15 -8.89
C ARG A 699 -96.22 36.46 -7.41
N ASN A 700 -95.38 35.91 -6.52
CA ASN A 700 -95.35 36.18 -5.08
C ASN A 700 -93.93 35.88 -4.54
N CYS A 701 -93.53 36.50 -3.43
CA CYS A 701 -92.23 36.26 -2.77
C CYS A 701 -92.02 34.82 -2.23
N GLY A 702 -93.02 33.93 -2.32
CA GLY A 702 -92.96 32.54 -1.84
C GLY A 702 -92.64 31.49 -2.91
N ALA A 703 -92.11 31.89 -4.07
CA ALA A 703 -91.65 30.97 -5.11
C ALA A 703 -90.28 30.36 -4.77
N THR A 704 -89.90 29.26 -5.44
CA THR A 704 -88.53 28.73 -5.40
C THR A 704 -87.54 29.77 -5.93
N ARG A 705 -86.69 30.28 -5.05
CA ARG A 705 -85.70 31.32 -5.34
C ARG A 705 -84.54 30.70 -6.13
N PRO A 706 -83.90 31.43 -7.07
CA PRO A 706 -82.69 30.94 -7.70
C PRO A 706 -81.59 30.79 -6.63
N VAL A 707 -80.92 29.65 -6.62
CA VAL A 707 -79.84 29.36 -5.64
C VAL A 707 -78.61 30.20 -6.03
N PRO A 708 -77.93 30.87 -5.08
CA PRO A 708 -76.66 31.52 -5.37
C PRO A 708 -75.56 30.52 -5.71
N GLY A 709 -74.53 30.98 -6.41
CA GLY A 709 -73.32 30.18 -6.61
C GLY A 709 -72.70 29.84 -5.25
N GLY A 710 -72.64 28.56 -4.90
CA GLY A 710 -71.89 28.10 -3.75
C GLY A 710 -70.40 28.40 -3.94
N GLY A 711 -69.74 28.90 -2.90
CA GLY A 711 -68.29 29.09 -2.95
C GLY A 711 -67.55 27.74 -3.05
N GLY A 712 -66.34 27.78 -3.61
CA GLY A 712 -65.47 26.61 -3.65
C GLY A 712 -65.14 26.17 -2.23
N SER A 713 -65.43 24.91 -1.88
CA SER A 713 -65.17 24.37 -0.55
C SER A 713 -63.79 23.73 -0.48
N LEU A 714 -62.95 24.20 0.46
CA LEU A 714 -61.70 23.55 0.83
C LEU A 714 -61.30 23.95 2.26
N SER A 715 -60.77 22.99 3.00
CA SER A 715 -60.04 23.21 4.25
C SER A 715 -58.61 22.73 4.07
N CYS A 716 -57.66 23.50 4.59
CA CYS A 716 -56.23 23.22 4.53
C CYS A 716 -55.66 23.04 5.93
N GLU A 717 -54.69 22.17 6.09
CA GLU A 717 -53.87 22.13 7.30
C GLU A 717 -52.91 23.32 7.32
N ASN A 718 -52.85 24.02 8.45
CA ASN A 718 -51.77 24.96 8.73
C ASN A 718 -50.54 24.17 9.19
N LEU A 719 -49.68 23.83 8.24
CA LEU A 719 -48.45 23.07 8.49
C LEU A 719 -47.41 23.76 9.42
N ARG A 720 -47.73 24.95 9.98
CA ARG A 720 -46.98 25.59 11.08
C ARG A 720 -47.58 25.37 12.47
N THR A 721 -48.83 24.95 12.59
CA THR A 721 -49.53 24.77 13.89
C THR A 721 -50.34 23.48 14.03
N GLY A 722 -50.63 22.77 12.93
CA GLY A 722 -51.53 21.61 12.88
C GLY A 722 -53.02 21.96 12.82
N ASP A 723 -53.39 23.24 12.87
CA ASP A 723 -54.79 23.68 12.83
C ASP A 723 -55.40 23.50 11.43
N THR A 724 -56.65 23.04 11.36
CA THR A 724 -57.42 23.05 10.11
C THR A 724 -57.99 24.45 9.85
N ILE A 725 -57.48 25.14 8.83
CA ILE A 725 -57.98 26.44 8.37
C ILE A 725 -59.01 26.20 7.25
N ASN A 726 -60.22 26.73 7.41
CA ASN A 726 -61.18 26.86 6.32
C ASN A 726 -60.70 27.93 5.34
N VAL A 727 -60.57 27.60 4.06
CA VAL A 727 -60.15 28.52 2.98
C VAL A 727 -61.21 28.64 1.88
N SER A 728 -62.44 28.22 2.18
CA SER A 728 -63.55 28.20 1.23
C SER A 728 -63.90 29.59 0.71
N GLY A 729 -64.33 29.67 -0.54
CA GLY A 729 -64.88 30.91 -1.10
C GLY A 729 -66.25 31.25 -0.49
N GLY A 730 -66.60 32.54 -0.48
CA GLY A 730 -67.92 33.00 -0.05
C GLY A 730 -69.00 32.62 -1.06
N SER A 731 -70.23 32.34 -0.61
CA SER A 731 -71.35 32.16 -1.54
C SER A 731 -71.72 33.48 -2.23
N GLY A 732 -72.16 33.40 -3.48
CA GLY A 732 -72.77 34.55 -4.16
C GLY A 732 -74.03 35.04 -3.44
N GLY A 733 -74.47 36.25 -3.80
CA GLY A 733 -75.66 36.87 -3.24
C GLY A 733 -76.95 36.16 -3.67
N GLU A 734 -77.84 35.89 -2.71
CA GLU A 734 -79.17 35.33 -2.96
C GLU A 734 -80.09 36.37 -3.62
N ALA A 735 -80.90 35.95 -4.59
CA ALA A 735 -81.90 36.81 -5.19
C ALA A 735 -83.08 37.01 -4.21
N THR A 736 -83.11 38.20 -3.63
CA THR A 736 -84.11 38.67 -2.67
C THR A 736 -85.36 39.20 -3.32
N CYS A 737 -86.49 39.20 -2.58
CA CYS A 737 -87.75 39.68 -3.14
C CYS A 737 -87.70 41.21 -3.28
N PRO A 738 -87.87 41.76 -4.49
CA PRO A 738 -87.69 43.19 -4.73
C PRO A 738 -88.59 44.07 -3.85
N SER A 739 -87.96 45.04 -3.17
CA SER A 739 -88.64 46.10 -2.42
C SER A 739 -87.97 47.44 -2.68
N ALA A 740 -88.76 48.50 -2.85
CA ALA A 740 -88.22 49.79 -3.30
C ALA A 740 -87.23 50.39 -2.28
N ASN A 741 -86.08 50.85 -2.78
CA ASN A 741 -85.02 51.51 -2.02
C ASN A 741 -84.34 50.65 -0.92
N THR A 742 -84.39 49.32 -1.01
CA THR A 742 -83.53 48.43 -0.22
C THR A 742 -82.34 47.93 -1.04
N ARG A 743 -81.19 47.72 -0.38
CA ARG A 743 -80.11 46.86 -0.87
C ARG A 743 -80.28 45.48 -0.25
N THR A 744 -80.12 44.45 -1.06
CA THR A 744 -80.12 43.05 -0.63
C THR A 744 -79.41 42.18 -1.67
N GLY A 745 -79.09 40.93 -1.34
CA GLY A 745 -78.33 40.04 -2.23
C GLY A 745 -76.83 40.38 -2.24
N GLU A 746 -76.28 40.79 -1.11
CA GLU A 746 -74.82 40.86 -0.88
C GLU A 746 -74.23 39.44 -0.94
N GLY A 747 -73.04 39.29 -1.52
CA GLY A 747 -72.28 38.06 -1.43
C GLY A 747 -71.69 37.87 -0.04
N MET A 748 -71.39 36.63 0.36
CA MET A 748 -70.62 36.39 1.58
C MET A 748 -69.12 36.60 1.32
N ALA A 749 -68.38 36.97 2.35
CA ALA A 749 -66.92 36.97 2.29
C ALA A 749 -66.36 35.54 2.17
N GLY A 750 -65.15 35.42 1.65
CA GLY A 750 -64.37 34.17 1.70
C GLY A 750 -63.77 33.92 3.08
N GLU A 751 -63.35 32.68 3.31
CA GLU A 751 -62.82 32.18 4.58
C GLU A 751 -61.28 32.17 4.58
N GLY A 752 -60.68 32.25 5.76
CA GLY A 752 -59.22 32.25 5.96
C GLY A 752 -58.70 33.52 6.65
N LEU A 753 -57.38 33.69 6.67
CA LEU A 753 -56.72 34.78 7.41
C LEU A 753 -57.05 36.18 6.88
N SER A 754 -57.30 36.29 5.57
CA SER A 754 -57.72 37.52 4.88
C SER A 754 -58.55 37.14 3.64
N GLY A 755 -59.74 36.60 3.89
CA GLY A 755 -60.69 36.25 2.84
C GLY A 755 -61.19 37.47 2.06
N GLY A 756 -61.53 37.26 0.79
CA GLY A 756 -62.06 38.31 -0.07
C GLY A 756 -63.44 38.77 0.38
N GLU A 757 -63.68 40.07 0.37
CA GLU A 757 -64.96 40.68 0.72
C GLU A 757 -66.05 40.30 -0.30
N GLY A 758 -67.26 40.04 0.20
CA GLY A 758 -68.42 39.78 -0.64
C GLY A 758 -68.87 41.03 -1.40
N GLY A 759 -69.31 40.84 -2.65
CA GLY A 759 -69.83 41.93 -3.48
C GLY A 759 -71.07 42.57 -2.86
N LEU A 760 -71.12 43.90 -2.84
CA LEU A 760 -72.26 44.66 -2.30
C LEU A 760 -73.49 44.57 -3.20
N GLY A 761 -74.67 44.44 -2.59
CA GLY A 761 -75.95 44.32 -3.28
C GLY A 761 -76.42 45.67 -3.86
N PRO A 762 -76.85 45.73 -5.13
CA PRO A 762 -77.44 46.94 -5.72
C PRO A 762 -78.84 47.25 -5.16
N GLY A 763 -79.33 48.46 -5.42
CA GLY A 763 -80.68 48.86 -5.05
C GLY A 763 -81.74 48.34 -6.03
N HIS A 764 -82.83 47.75 -5.53
CA HIS A 764 -83.91 47.23 -6.38
C HIS A 764 -84.63 48.31 -7.22
N PHE A 765 -85.00 47.96 -8.45
CA PHE A 765 -85.73 48.84 -9.37
C PHE A 765 -87.23 48.87 -9.08
N GLN A 766 -87.83 50.07 -9.12
CA GLN A 766 -89.28 50.24 -9.25
C GLN A 766 -89.68 50.29 -10.72
N GLY A 767 -90.43 49.29 -11.19
CA GLY A 767 -90.95 49.18 -12.54
C GLY A 767 -92.31 49.87 -12.72
N ILE A 768 -92.38 50.83 -13.64
CA ILE A 768 -93.61 51.54 -14.01
C ILE A 768 -94.02 51.10 -15.43
N PRO A 769 -95.13 50.37 -15.60
CA PRO A 769 -95.59 49.95 -16.93
C PRO A 769 -96.23 51.13 -17.70
N ALA A 770 -95.98 51.21 -19.01
CA ALA A 770 -96.60 52.23 -19.85
C ALA A 770 -98.11 51.99 -20.05
N THR A 771 -98.91 53.05 -19.99
CA THR A 771 -100.36 52.99 -20.17
C THR A 771 -100.72 52.70 -21.64
N GLY A 772 -100.99 51.43 -21.94
CA GLY A 772 -101.59 50.99 -23.21
C GLY A 772 -100.64 50.41 -24.26
N GLY A 773 -99.39 50.06 -23.92
CA GLY A 773 -98.44 49.51 -24.90
C GLY A 773 -97.28 48.69 -24.34
N THR A 774 -96.45 48.19 -25.24
CA THR A 774 -95.21 47.43 -24.95
C THR A 774 -94.08 48.39 -24.59
N GLY A 775 -94.11 48.86 -23.33
CA GLY A 775 -93.04 49.65 -22.75
C GLY A 775 -93.18 49.76 -21.23
N GLY A 776 -92.09 50.13 -20.56
CA GLY A 776 -92.03 50.41 -19.14
C GLY A 776 -90.76 51.18 -18.82
N THR A 777 -90.70 51.80 -17.65
CA THR A 777 -89.50 52.46 -17.13
C THR A 777 -89.11 51.87 -15.78
N CYS A 778 -87.82 51.86 -15.49
CA CYS A 778 -87.26 51.41 -14.22
C CYS A 778 -86.64 52.61 -13.49
N SER A 779 -87.06 52.84 -12.25
CA SER A 779 -86.56 53.92 -11.40
C SER A 779 -85.80 53.35 -10.21
N VAL A 780 -84.74 54.06 -9.80
CA VAL A 780 -83.86 53.72 -8.67
C VAL A 780 -83.43 55.00 -7.98
N THR A 781 -83.15 54.89 -6.68
CA THR A 781 -82.50 55.97 -5.93
C THR A 781 -80.99 55.92 -6.21
N PRO A 782 -80.37 56.95 -6.82
CA PRO A 782 -78.98 56.87 -7.32
C PRO A 782 -77.92 56.54 -6.25
N ALA A 783 -78.19 56.85 -4.98
CA ALA A 783 -77.27 56.58 -3.87
C ALA A 783 -77.06 55.09 -3.55
N LEU A 784 -77.90 54.18 -4.09
CA LEU A 784 -77.83 52.75 -3.76
C LEU A 784 -76.94 51.93 -4.72
N GLY A 785 -76.61 52.45 -5.90
CA GLY A 785 -75.94 51.68 -6.96
C GLY A 785 -76.88 50.75 -7.72
N VAL A 786 -76.57 50.48 -8.99
CA VAL A 786 -77.39 49.65 -9.90
C VAL A 786 -76.67 48.41 -10.41
N ASP A 787 -75.36 48.50 -10.58
CA ASP A 787 -74.55 47.42 -11.14
C ASP A 787 -74.24 46.33 -10.09
N PRO A 788 -74.16 45.05 -10.51
CA PRO A 788 -73.65 43.99 -9.65
C PRO A 788 -72.17 44.25 -9.31
N VAL A 789 -71.79 43.92 -8.09
CA VAL A 789 -70.40 44.06 -7.60
C VAL A 789 -69.78 42.66 -7.54
N PRO A 790 -68.64 42.41 -8.21
CA PRO A 790 -67.87 41.18 -8.02
C PRO A 790 -67.37 41.05 -6.58
N GLY A 791 -67.23 39.82 -6.09
CA GLY A 791 -66.49 39.58 -4.85
C GLY A 791 -65.00 39.85 -5.05
N SER A 792 -64.29 40.35 -4.04
CA SER A 792 -62.84 40.57 -4.15
C SER A 792 -62.07 39.25 -3.97
N SER A 793 -60.85 39.19 -4.51
CA SER A 793 -59.99 38.01 -4.41
C SER A 793 -59.46 37.82 -2.99
N GLY A 794 -59.34 36.57 -2.55
CA GLY A 794 -58.72 36.24 -1.27
C GLY A 794 -57.21 36.47 -1.27
N ALA A 795 -56.65 36.82 -0.12
CA ALA A 795 -55.21 37.04 0.01
C ALA A 795 -54.41 35.74 -0.19
N ALA A 796 -53.26 35.84 -0.84
CA ALA A 796 -52.29 34.75 -0.90
C ALA A 796 -51.70 34.46 0.50
N GLY A 797 -51.43 33.19 0.78
CA GLY A 797 -50.74 32.75 1.97
C GLY A 797 -49.27 33.16 1.94
N THR A 798 -48.65 33.37 3.10
CA THR A 798 -47.25 33.77 3.17
C THR A 798 -46.33 32.57 2.99
N ASP A 799 -45.26 32.77 2.21
CA ASP A 799 -44.21 31.76 2.02
C ASP A 799 -43.50 31.41 3.33
N GLY A 800 -42.90 30.23 3.33
CA GLY A 800 -42.01 29.73 4.36
C GLY A 800 -40.65 30.42 4.35
N ASN A 801 -40.10 30.65 5.54
CA ASN A 801 -38.69 30.98 5.69
C ASN A 801 -37.82 29.77 5.29
N ARG A 802 -36.67 30.05 4.68
CA ARG A 802 -35.63 29.04 4.40
C ARG A 802 -35.06 28.44 5.69
N GLY A 803 -34.51 27.23 5.58
CA GLY A 803 -33.74 26.60 6.64
C GLY A 803 -32.40 27.32 6.90
N SER A 804 -32.02 27.37 8.17
CA SER A 804 -30.74 27.94 8.63
C SER A 804 -29.66 26.87 8.75
N ARG A 805 -28.39 27.24 8.53
CA ARG A 805 -27.24 26.40 8.88
C ARG A 805 -27.22 26.16 10.38
N SER A 806 -26.89 24.93 10.81
CA SER A 806 -26.65 24.59 12.21
C SER A 806 -25.16 24.42 12.48
N GLY A 807 -24.74 24.71 13.72
CA GLY A 807 -23.38 24.47 14.20
C GLY A 807 -22.27 25.31 13.52
N ASN A 808 -21.06 25.11 14.03
CA ASN A 808 -19.79 25.58 13.44
C ASN A 808 -19.21 24.51 12.49
N ALA A 809 -18.12 24.84 11.79
CA ALA A 809 -17.36 23.91 10.97
C ALA A 809 -16.65 22.81 11.80
N SER A 810 -16.34 23.11 13.07
CA SER A 810 -15.66 22.20 14.00
C SER A 810 -16.53 21.01 14.44
N GLY A 811 -17.86 21.09 14.31
CA GLY A 811 -18.79 20.12 14.87
C GLY A 811 -18.84 20.15 16.40
N SER A 812 -19.33 19.07 16.99
CA SER A 812 -19.40 18.85 18.43
C SER A 812 -19.20 17.38 18.76
N VAL A 813 -18.71 17.05 19.95
CA VAL A 813 -18.66 15.65 20.42
C VAL A 813 -19.90 15.33 21.24
N ALA A 814 -20.57 14.23 20.91
CA ALA A 814 -21.74 13.71 21.61
C ALA A 814 -21.53 12.22 21.91
N ASP A 815 -21.85 11.79 23.13
CA ASP A 815 -21.60 10.44 23.67
C ASP A 815 -20.12 9.97 23.61
N GLY A 816 -19.19 10.85 23.24
CA GLY A 816 -17.76 10.57 23.04
C GLY A 816 -17.33 10.47 21.58
N GLN A 817 -18.25 10.59 20.61
CA GLN A 817 -17.96 10.55 19.17
C GLN A 817 -18.24 11.92 18.51
N TRP A 818 -17.47 12.26 17.48
CA TRP A 818 -17.68 13.51 16.73
C TRP A 818 -19.00 13.48 15.94
N ARG A 819 -19.70 14.62 15.91
CA ARG A 819 -20.97 14.82 15.20
C ARG A 819 -21.00 16.20 14.55
N GLY A 820 -21.23 16.26 13.24
CA GLY A 820 -21.42 17.50 12.51
C GLY A 820 -22.82 18.11 12.68
N GLY A 821 -22.95 19.40 12.35
CA GLY A 821 -24.24 20.10 12.40
C GLY A 821 -25.15 19.76 11.22
N ALA A 822 -26.25 19.05 11.46
CA ALA A 822 -27.30 18.84 10.44
C ALA A 822 -28.03 20.15 10.13
N GLY A 823 -28.41 20.37 8.87
CA GLY A 823 -29.11 21.57 8.44
C GLY A 823 -30.46 21.76 9.15
N GLY A 824 -30.87 23.00 9.38
CA GLY A 824 -32.21 23.30 9.87
C GLY A 824 -33.27 23.13 8.78
N ASP A 825 -34.44 22.60 9.16
CA ASP A 825 -35.62 22.52 8.30
C ASP A 825 -36.07 23.93 7.84
N GLY A 826 -36.68 23.99 6.65
CA GLY A 826 -37.46 25.17 6.25
C GLY A 826 -38.73 25.32 7.07
N GLN A 827 -39.45 26.42 6.89
CA GLN A 827 -40.83 26.55 7.38
C GLN A 827 -41.82 26.26 6.26
N ALA A 828 -42.98 25.68 6.57
CA ALA A 828 -44.04 25.47 5.58
C ALA A 828 -44.67 26.82 5.15
N GLY A 829 -45.31 26.87 3.99
CA GLY A 829 -46.15 28.00 3.59
C GLY A 829 -47.47 28.04 4.38
N LEU A 830 -48.08 29.22 4.52
CA LEU A 830 -49.45 29.32 5.03
C LEU A 830 -50.48 29.10 3.89
N PRO A 831 -51.70 28.61 4.19
CA PRO A 831 -52.79 28.57 3.22
C PRO A 831 -53.19 29.97 2.73
N GLY A 832 -53.61 30.06 1.47
CA GLY A 832 -54.28 31.24 0.92
C GLY A 832 -55.75 31.29 1.35
N SER A 833 -56.37 32.47 1.32
CA SER A 833 -57.75 32.65 1.74
C SER A 833 -58.73 32.57 0.56
N GLY A 834 -59.99 32.21 0.80
CA GLY A 834 -61.03 32.17 -0.23
C GLY A 834 -61.41 33.55 -0.77
N GLY A 835 -61.87 33.60 -2.02
CA GLY A 835 -62.44 34.81 -2.61
C GLY A 835 -63.87 35.06 -2.12
N GLY A 836 -64.33 36.32 -2.15
CA GLY A 836 -65.71 36.66 -1.83
C GLY A 836 -66.69 36.21 -2.91
N GLY A 837 -67.95 35.98 -2.56
CA GLY A 837 -69.02 35.80 -3.55
C GLY A 837 -69.41 37.15 -4.19
N GLY A 838 -69.82 37.15 -5.45
CA GLY A 838 -70.39 38.35 -6.09
C GLY A 838 -71.82 38.63 -5.61
N SER A 839 -72.34 39.85 -5.78
CA SER A 839 -73.74 40.15 -5.44
C SER A 839 -74.76 39.63 -6.46
N ALA A 840 -76.02 39.52 -6.03
CA ALA A 840 -77.15 39.36 -6.93
C ALA A 840 -77.41 40.63 -7.76
N ALA A 841 -78.01 40.47 -8.94
CA ALA A 841 -78.52 41.60 -9.71
C ALA A 841 -79.75 42.24 -9.04
N ALA A 842 -79.95 43.54 -9.26
CA ALA A 842 -81.16 44.23 -8.82
C ALA A 842 -82.41 43.69 -9.55
N GLY A 843 -83.29 43.03 -8.79
CA GLY A 843 -84.62 42.65 -9.26
C GLY A 843 -85.61 43.83 -9.32
N VAL A 844 -86.76 43.64 -9.99
CA VAL A 844 -87.77 44.68 -10.27
C VAL A 844 -89.08 44.43 -9.53
N PHE A 845 -89.66 45.49 -8.94
CA PHE A 845 -90.98 45.51 -8.30
C PHE A 845 -91.97 46.41 -9.05
N THR A 846 -93.18 45.94 -9.34
CA THR A 846 -94.23 46.70 -10.04
C THR A 846 -95.40 47.12 -9.14
N THR A 847 -95.85 48.37 -9.28
CA THR A 847 -96.90 48.96 -8.41
C THR A 847 -98.34 48.81 -8.91
N VAL A 848 -98.55 48.51 -10.20
CA VAL A 848 -99.89 48.54 -10.85
C VAL A 848 -100.54 47.14 -10.89
N ASN A 849 -99.73 46.09 -10.85
CA ASN A 849 -100.08 44.69 -10.58
C ASN A 849 -98.84 44.09 -9.91
N PRO A 850 -98.90 43.53 -8.70
CA PRO A 850 -97.70 43.15 -7.95
C PRO A 850 -97.03 41.91 -8.56
N GLU A 851 -95.97 42.14 -9.33
CA GLU A 851 -95.12 41.13 -9.94
C GLU A 851 -93.69 41.35 -9.45
N PHE A 852 -93.00 40.26 -9.13
CA PHE A 852 -91.66 40.30 -8.55
C PHE A 852 -90.69 39.58 -9.49
N TYR A 853 -89.81 40.36 -10.11
CA TYR A 853 -88.79 39.86 -11.01
C TYR A 853 -87.49 39.72 -10.21
N PHE A 854 -87.10 38.48 -9.88
CA PHE A 854 -85.85 38.23 -9.17
C PHE A 854 -84.67 38.49 -10.10
N GLY A 855 -83.64 39.15 -9.60
CA GLY A 855 -82.37 39.25 -10.33
C GLY A 855 -81.69 37.89 -10.50
N ALA A 856 -80.68 37.83 -11.36
CA ALA A 856 -79.77 36.68 -11.37
C ALA A 856 -78.92 36.68 -10.09
N THR A 857 -78.55 35.51 -9.58
CA THR A 857 -77.75 35.43 -8.34
C THR A 857 -76.26 35.64 -8.59
N GLY A 858 -75.53 36.01 -7.54
CA GLY A 858 -74.08 36.09 -7.61
C GLY A 858 -73.43 34.72 -7.80
N GLY A 859 -72.24 34.70 -8.41
CA GLY A 859 -71.35 33.54 -8.41
C GLY A 859 -70.60 33.41 -7.08
N GLY A 860 -70.30 32.18 -6.67
CA GLY A 860 -69.50 31.93 -5.47
C GLY A 860 -68.03 32.23 -5.70
N GLY A 861 -67.30 32.64 -4.67
CA GLY A 861 -65.85 32.79 -4.73
C GLY A 861 -65.13 31.45 -4.88
N GLY A 862 -63.92 31.46 -5.42
CA GLY A 862 -63.05 30.29 -5.42
C GLY A 862 -62.39 30.08 -4.05
N SER A 863 -62.09 28.83 -3.67
CA SER A 863 -61.32 28.58 -2.45
C SER A 863 -59.86 29.01 -2.63
N GLY A 864 -59.22 29.40 -1.54
CA GLY A 864 -57.77 29.50 -1.48
C GLY A 864 -57.11 28.13 -1.70
N GLY A 865 -55.81 28.12 -2.00
CA GLY A 865 -54.98 26.92 -2.06
C GLY A 865 -54.19 26.69 -0.77
N CYS A 866 -53.81 25.44 -0.49
CA CYS A 866 -53.07 25.09 0.72
C CYS A 866 -51.58 25.44 0.63
N GLY A 867 -50.95 25.74 1.77
CA GLY A 867 -49.51 25.98 1.82
C GLY A 867 -48.68 24.72 1.51
N GLY A 868 -47.53 24.89 0.86
CA GLY A 868 -46.57 23.81 0.63
C GLY A 868 -45.78 23.46 1.89
N ALA A 869 -45.46 22.19 2.09
CA ALA A 869 -44.69 21.73 3.24
C ALA A 869 -43.22 22.19 3.18
N ALA A 870 -42.57 22.29 4.33
CA ALA A 870 -41.14 22.56 4.42
C ALA A 870 -40.30 21.45 3.76
N GLY A 871 -39.20 21.82 3.13
CA GLY A 871 -38.11 20.90 2.89
C GLY A 871 -37.30 20.69 4.18
N ARG A 872 -36.96 19.45 4.49
CA ARG A 872 -36.14 19.12 5.67
C ARG A 872 -34.67 19.47 5.44
N GLY A 873 -33.94 19.73 6.52
CA GLY A 873 -32.49 19.89 6.45
C GLY A 873 -31.77 18.61 6.03
N GLY A 874 -30.59 18.74 5.42
CA GLY A 874 -29.69 17.62 5.16
C GLY A 874 -28.92 17.22 6.41
N ALA A 875 -28.67 15.93 6.60
CA ALA A 875 -27.82 15.44 7.69
C ALA A 875 -26.37 15.87 7.48
N ALA A 876 -25.59 15.97 8.57
CA ALA A 876 -24.16 16.22 8.46
C ALA A 876 -23.42 15.01 7.88
N GLY A 877 -22.27 15.26 7.23
CA GLY A 877 -21.28 14.21 6.98
C GLY A 877 -20.54 13.87 8.27
N GLY A 878 -20.11 12.62 8.41
CA GLY A 878 -19.27 12.16 9.53
C GLY A 878 -17.77 12.38 9.26
N GLY A 879 -16.96 12.37 10.31
CA GLY A 879 -15.53 12.69 10.22
C GLY A 879 -14.62 11.52 9.83
N SER A 880 -13.33 11.81 9.65
CA SER A 880 -12.27 10.83 9.46
C SER A 880 -11.09 11.14 10.39
N PHE A 881 -10.63 10.16 11.15
CA PHE A 881 -9.64 10.37 12.22
C PHE A 881 -8.64 9.23 12.33
N ALA A 882 -7.33 9.46 12.12
CA ALA A 882 -6.36 8.38 12.33
C ALA A 882 -6.29 8.00 13.82
N VAL A 883 -6.21 8.99 14.71
CA VAL A 883 -6.38 8.84 16.16
C VAL A 883 -7.44 9.82 16.67
N PHE A 884 -8.46 9.32 17.38
CA PHE A 884 -9.48 10.15 18.02
C PHE A 884 -9.44 9.94 19.53
N ILE A 885 -9.11 10.99 20.29
CA ILE A 885 -9.00 10.97 21.76
C ILE A 885 -10.15 11.76 22.37
N SER A 886 -10.96 11.13 23.23
CA SER A 886 -12.02 11.81 23.98
C SER A 886 -11.96 11.51 25.47
N GLN A 887 -11.82 12.57 26.28
CA GLN A 887 -11.89 12.49 27.73
C GLN A 887 -13.31 12.86 28.22
N SER A 888 -13.80 12.22 29.28
CA SER A 888 -15.08 12.57 29.94
C SER A 888 -14.97 13.79 30.87
N SER A 889 -13.75 14.21 31.20
CA SER A 889 -13.43 15.40 31.99
C SER A 889 -12.22 16.12 31.39
N ALA A 890 -11.99 17.39 31.75
CA ALA A 890 -10.86 18.15 31.23
C ALA A 890 -9.52 17.57 31.72
N THR A 891 -8.69 17.06 30.81
CA THR A 891 -7.40 16.42 31.12
C THR A 891 -6.20 17.27 30.67
N ASP A 892 -5.20 17.42 31.55
CA ASP A 892 -3.95 18.13 31.27
C ASP A 892 -2.99 17.28 30.41
N SER A 893 -2.10 17.93 29.66
CA SER A 893 -1.24 17.26 28.69
C SER A 893 -0.18 16.32 29.29
N SER A 894 0.06 16.38 30.60
CA SER A 894 0.88 15.38 31.30
C SER A 894 0.22 14.02 31.37
N ASP A 895 -1.12 13.99 31.40
CA ASP A 895 -1.95 12.85 31.81
C ASP A 895 -2.67 12.20 30.60
N MET A 896 -2.51 12.77 29.41
CA MET A 896 -2.99 12.24 28.12
C MET A 896 -2.15 11.04 27.64
N PRO A 897 -2.63 10.15 26.75
CA PRO A 897 -1.84 9.03 26.23
C PRO A 897 -0.52 9.47 25.54
N ARG A 898 0.47 8.58 25.50
CA ARG A 898 1.78 8.78 24.87
C ARG A 898 1.74 8.29 23.42
N LEU A 899 1.93 9.18 22.44
CA LEU A 899 2.01 8.84 21.00
C LEU A 899 3.40 9.25 20.47
N ARG A 900 4.19 8.29 19.97
CA ARG A 900 5.49 8.53 19.31
C ARG A 900 5.73 7.52 18.18
N GLN A 901 6.55 7.86 17.18
CA GLN A 901 6.95 6.99 16.07
C GLN A 901 5.78 6.38 15.28
N ASN A 902 4.60 6.97 15.32
CA ASN A 902 3.48 6.53 14.50
C ASN A 902 3.45 7.30 13.17
N THR A 903 3.14 6.61 12.08
CA THR A 903 2.83 7.22 10.78
C THR A 903 1.32 7.32 10.65
N LEU A 904 0.79 8.54 10.51
CA LEU A 904 -0.65 8.81 10.55
C LEU A 904 -1.16 9.34 9.20
N ASN A 905 -2.35 8.88 8.81
CA ASN A 905 -3.06 9.28 7.61
C ASN A 905 -4.57 9.44 7.88
N ARG A 906 -5.02 10.69 7.85
CA ARG A 906 -6.44 11.07 7.83
C ARG A 906 -7.06 10.89 6.44
N GLY A 907 -8.18 10.17 6.36
CA GLY A 907 -9.00 10.10 5.16
C GLY A 907 -9.87 11.35 4.96
N GLN A 908 -10.64 11.38 3.87
CA GLN A 908 -11.56 12.51 3.61
C GLN A 908 -12.74 12.53 4.60
N GLY A 909 -13.12 13.70 5.09
CA GLY A 909 -14.38 13.89 5.82
C GLY A 909 -15.59 13.73 4.90
N GLY A 910 -16.71 13.24 5.42
CA GLY A 910 -17.93 13.04 4.63
C GLY A 910 -18.56 14.35 4.19
N ASP A 911 -19.06 14.43 2.96
CA ASP A 911 -19.78 15.62 2.48
C ASP A 911 -21.12 15.77 3.21
N GLY A 912 -21.50 16.99 3.55
CA GLY A 912 -22.79 17.30 4.16
C GLY A 912 -23.95 17.05 3.21
N GLY A 913 -25.04 16.48 3.72
CA GLY A 913 -26.23 16.19 2.92
C GLY A 913 -26.89 17.46 2.37
N ALA A 914 -27.34 17.41 1.13
CA ALA A 914 -28.12 18.50 0.53
C ALA A 914 -29.44 18.71 1.29
N GLY A 915 -29.88 19.96 1.43
CA GLY A 915 -31.17 20.30 1.99
C GLY A 915 -32.33 19.94 1.06
N GLY A 916 -33.46 19.53 1.62
CA GLY A 916 -34.67 19.19 0.88
C GLY A 916 -35.32 20.43 0.27
N ASN A 917 -35.84 20.29 -0.95
CA ASN A 917 -36.59 21.36 -1.62
C ASN A 917 -37.91 21.65 -0.90
N GLY A 918 -38.30 22.91 -0.80
CA GLY A 918 -39.59 23.34 -0.24
C GLY A 918 -40.75 23.08 -1.19
N GLY A 919 -41.90 22.67 -0.65
CA GLY A 919 -43.08 22.31 -1.43
C GLY A 919 -43.72 23.50 -2.15
N GLY A 920 -44.27 23.26 -3.34
CA GLY A 920 -45.08 24.24 -4.06
C GLY A 920 -46.32 24.65 -3.26
N GLY A 921 -46.61 25.95 -3.15
CA GLY A 921 -47.89 26.41 -2.62
C GLY A 921 -49.00 26.15 -3.62
N GLY A 922 -50.11 25.56 -3.16
CA GLY A 922 -51.23 25.17 -4.02
C GLY A 922 -51.93 26.38 -4.62
N ASP A 923 -52.29 26.30 -5.90
CA ASP A 923 -52.87 27.43 -6.61
C ASP A 923 -54.32 27.74 -6.17
N GLY A 924 -54.63 29.01 -5.98
CA GLY A 924 -55.98 29.48 -5.63
C GLY A 924 -56.94 29.35 -6.81
N SER A 925 -58.22 29.05 -6.54
CA SER A 925 -59.18 28.74 -7.61
C SER A 925 -59.96 29.95 -8.12
N LEU A 926 -60.55 29.81 -9.30
CA LEU A 926 -61.42 30.85 -9.88
C LEU A 926 -62.78 30.92 -9.17
N GLY A 927 -63.31 32.13 -9.04
CA GLY A 927 -64.70 32.35 -8.67
C GLY A 927 -65.65 32.01 -9.82
N GLY A 928 -66.86 31.58 -9.46
CA GLY A 928 -67.93 31.33 -10.40
C GLY A 928 -68.40 32.62 -11.08
N SER A 929 -68.82 32.50 -12.34
CA SER A 929 -69.50 33.59 -13.04
C SER A 929 -70.81 33.95 -12.35
N GLY A 930 -71.17 35.22 -12.36
CA GLY A 930 -72.51 35.65 -11.94
C GLY A 930 -73.58 35.04 -12.83
N GLY A 931 -74.80 34.89 -12.29
CA GLY A 931 -75.91 34.32 -13.05
C GLY A 931 -76.20 35.14 -14.31
N PRO A 932 -76.40 34.50 -15.47
CA PRO A 932 -76.51 35.21 -16.74
C PRO A 932 -77.81 36.00 -16.86
N THR A 933 -77.87 36.90 -17.85
CA THR A 933 -79.13 37.43 -18.37
C THR A 933 -79.68 36.47 -19.42
N ALA A 934 -80.97 36.13 -19.33
CA ALA A 934 -81.70 35.47 -20.43
C ALA A 934 -82.80 36.41 -20.90
N ALA A 935 -82.84 36.67 -22.21
CA ALA A 935 -83.89 37.45 -22.83
C ALA A 935 -85.21 36.65 -22.79
N ASP A 936 -86.08 36.99 -21.84
CA ASP A 936 -87.42 36.45 -21.74
C ASP A 936 -88.31 37.25 -22.70
N LEU A 937 -88.53 36.71 -23.90
CA LEU A 937 -89.08 37.43 -25.05
C LEU A 937 -90.55 37.93 -24.88
N GLY A 938 -91.16 37.70 -23.72
CA GLY A 938 -92.44 38.29 -23.31
C GLY A 938 -92.37 39.39 -22.22
N ASN A 939 -91.21 39.63 -21.60
CA ASN A 939 -91.09 40.51 -20.43
C ASN A 939 -90.77 41.97 -20.82
N ARG A 940 -91.47 42.92 -20.17
CA ARG A 940 -91.35 44.37 -20.45
C ARG A 940 -90.27 45.10 -19.64
N PHE A 941 -89.64 44.45 -18.68
CA PHE A 941 -88.58 45.04 -17.83
C PHE A 941 -87.19 44.40 -18.01
N ASP A 942 -87.04 43.57 -19.04
CA ASP A 942 -85.84 42.76 -19.28
C ASP A 942 -84.55 43.56 -19.49
N PHE A 943 -84.66 44.82 -19.93
CA PHE A 943 -83.55 45.76 -20.11
C PHE A 943 -83.00 46.36 -18.81
N CYS A 944 -83.70 46.16 -17.68
CA CYS A 944 -83.28 46.64 -16.35
C CYS A 944 -82.58 45.54 -15.53
N MET A 945 -82.71 44.28 -15.94
CA MET A 945 -82.20 43.14 -15.17
C MET A 945 -80.82 42.73 -15.69
N LEU A 946 -79.80 43.08 -14.90
CA LEU A 946 -78.40 42.75 -15.17
C LEU A 946 -78.08 41.28 -14.82
N ALA A 947 -76.85 40.87 -15.14
CA ALA A 947 -76.27 39.62 -14.65
C ALA A 947 -75.90 39.75 -13.15
N GLY A 948 -75.66 38.62 -12.48
CA GLY A 948 -75.05 38.65 -11.14
C GLY A 948 -73.58 39.08 -11.18
N GLY A 949 -73.02 39.41 -10.02
CA GLY A 949 -71.57 39.60 -9.86
C GLY A 949 -70.86 38.25 -9.88
N SER A 950 -69.65 38.20 -10.46
CA SER A 950 -68.77 37.04 -10.33
C SER A 950 -68.20 36.94 -8.92
N GLY A 951 -67.91 35.72 -8.47
CA GLY A 951 -67.08 35.53 -7.28
C GLY A 951 -65.63 35.96 -7.55
N GLY A 952 -64.93 36.36 -6.49
CA GLY A 952 -63.49 36.58 -6.52
C GLY A 952 -62.73 35.25 -6.60
N SER A 953 -61.48 35.31 -7.09
CA SER A 953 -60.58 34.15 -7.02
C SER A 953 -60.09 33.93 -5.59
N GLY A 954 -59.85 32.67 -5.21
CA GLY A 954 -59.09 32.38 -4.00
C GLY A 954 -57.62 32.78 -4.14
N GLY A 955 -56.98 33.07 -3.02
CA GLY A 955 -55.56 33.31 -2.94
C GLY A 955 -54.75 32.02 -3.05
N ARG A 956 -53.55 32.13 -3.62
CA ARG A 956 -52.57 31.02 -3.64
C ARG A 956 -52.14 30.64 -2.23
N GLY A 957 -51.88 29.37 -1.97
CA GLY A 957 -51.08 28.96 -0.82
C GLY A 957 -49.63 29.45 -0.95
N GLY A 958 -48.99 29.72 0.18
CA GLY A 958 -47.57 30.06 0.22
C GLY A 958 -46.69 28.83 -0.07
N HIS A 959 -45.50 29.06 -0.61
CA HIS A 959 -44.47 28.04 -0.78
C HIS A 959 -43.88 27.59 0.54
N GLY A 960 -43.47 26.33 0.64
CA GLY A 960 -42.56 25.87 1.68
C GLY A 960 -41.15 26.42 1.45
N GLY A 961 -40.44 26.76 2.52
CA GLY A 961 -39.00 27.02 2.47
C GLY A 961 -38.22 25.73 2.27
N GLY A 962 -37.09 25.81 1.55
CA GLY A 962 -36.15 24.70 1.43
C GLY A 962 -35.30 24.57 2.70
N GLY A 963 -34.94 23.35 3.08
CA GLY A 963 -34.07 23.08 4.22
C GLY A 963 -32.62 23.47 3.95
N ALA A 964 -31.85 23.74 5.00
CA ALA A 964 -30.41 23.95 4.88
C ALA A 964 -29.67 22.64 4.56
N GLY A 965 -28.51 22.74 3.94
CA GLY A 965 -27.58 21.61 3.84
C GLY A 965 -26.89 21.35 5.18
N GLY A 966 -26.52 20.08 5.42
CA GLY A 966 -25.71 19.71 6.57
C GLY A 966 -24.25 20.17 6.43
N ASN A 967 -23.54 20.32 7.54
CA ASN A 967 -22.11 20.57 7.52
C ASN A 967 -21.34 19.32 7.10
N GLY A 968 -20.18 19.50 6.48
CA GLY A 968 -19.26 18.41 6.17
C GLY A 968 -18.50 17.89 7.40
N GLY A 969 -17.95 16.69 7.24
CA GLY A 969 -17.18 15.96 8.24
C GLY A 969 -15.80 16.58 8.49
N ALA A 970 -15.36 16.61 9.75
CA ALA A 970 -13.99 16.95 10.10
C ALA A 970 -13.00 15.86 9.66
N SER A 971 -11.75 16.21 9.37
CA SER A 971 -10.69 15.23 9.03
C SER A 971 -9.37 15.59 9.71
N PHE A 972 -8.91 14.78 10.67
CA PHE A 972 -7.69 15.07 11.43
C PHE A 972 -6.85 13.81 11.69
N ASP A 973 -5.53 13.91 11.64
CA ASP A 973 -4.65 12.77 11.98
C ASP A 973 -4.72 12.48 13.48
N ILE A 974 -4.72 13.52 14.33
CA ILE A 974 -5.00 13.41 15.77
C ILE A 974 -6.11 14.39 16.13
N PHE A 975 -7.18 13.91 16.77
CA PHE A 975 -8.23 14.75 17.33
C PHE A 975 -8.31 14.61 18.85
N VAL A 976 -8.48 15.72 19.57
CA VAL A 976 -8.53 15.74 21.04
C VAL A 976 -9.75 16.49 21.56
N HIS A 977 -10.64 15.77 22.26
CA HIS A 977 -11.81 16.33 22.94
C HIS A 977 -11.65 16.31 24.46
N ASN A 978 -11.98 17.43 25.12
CA ASN A 978 -11.80 17.65 26.58
C ASN A 978 -10.35 17.43 27.06
N GLY A 979 -9.34 17.65 26.23
CA GLY A 979 -7.94 17.43 26.62
C GLY A 979 -7.00 18.46 26.03
N THR A 980 -5.92 18.77 26.74
CA THR A 980 -4.80 19.52 26.15
C THR A 980 -3.90 18.55 25.41
N ALA A 981 -3.84 18.63 24.08
CA ALA A 981 -2.95 17.81 23.26
C ALA A 981 -1.49 17.93 23.74
N ARG A 982 -0.74 16.82 23.78
CA ARG A 982 0.70 16.85 24.09
C ARG A 982 1.44 17.59 22.96
N PRO A 983 2.30 18.58 23.24
CA PRO A 983 3.16 19.18 22.20
C PRO A 983 4.06 18.17 21.49
N ALA A 984 4.37 17.04 22.15
CA ALA A 984 5.09 15.91 21.58
C ALA A 984 4.32 15.21 20.44
N TYR A 985 2.99 15.30 20.36
CA TYR A 985 2.22 14.67 19.27
C TYR A 985 2.65 15.17 17.90
N ALA A 986 2.92 16.47 17.76
CA ALA A 986 3.35 17.09 16.50
C ALA A 986 4.80 16.78 16.12
N ASN A 987 5.68 16.59 17.11
CA ASN A 987 7.13 16.46 16.89
C ASN A 987 7.63 15.01 16.91
N ASN A 988 6.85 14.08 17.47
CA ASN A 988 7.25 12.69 17.66
C ASN A 988 6.52 11.72 16.72
N ASN A 989 5.63 12.18 15.83
CA ASN A 989 4.87 11.32 14.92
C ASN A 989 4.96 11.87 13.49
N THR A 990 4.85 11.00 12.49
CA THR A 990 4.94 11.33 11.07
C THR A 990 3.54 11.52 10.51
N PHE A 991 3.24 12.67 9.94
CA PHE A 991 1.98 12.93 9.25
C PHE A 991 2.19 12.80 7.74
N THR A 992 1.43 11.92 7.11
CA THR A 992 1.51 11.69 5.65
C THR A 992 0.93 12.86 4.83
N LEU A 993 0.09 13.69 5.44
CA LEU A 993 -0.52 14.87 4.81
C LEU A 993 -0.18 16.17 5.55
N GLY A 994 0.19 17.21 4.80
CA GLY A 994 0.41 18.56 5.32
C GLY A 994 -0.84 19.15 5.99
N ASP A 995 -0.64 20.06 6.95
CA ASP A 995 -1.74 20.72 7.68
C ASP A 995 -2.61 21.62 6.77
N ASP A 996 -2.04 22.07 5.65
CA ASP A 996 -2.67 22.85 4.59
C ASP A 996 -3.56 22.02 3.64
N ILE A 997 -3.43 20.69 3.64
CA ILE A 997 -4.20 19.81 2.77
C ILE A 997 -5.65 19.69 3.28
N GLY A 998 -6.57 20.34 2.57
CA GLY A 998 -8.01 20.41 2.88
C GLY A 998 -8.75 19.08 2.67
N THR A 999 -8.67 18.17 3.64
CA THR A 999 -9.35 16.87 3.65
C THR A 999 -10.76 16.90 4.30
N GLY A 1000 -11.19 18.04 4.84
CA GLY A 1000 -12.53 18.22 5.40
C GLY A 1000 -13.64 18.09 4.35
N GLY A 1001 -14.76 17.45 4.71
CA GLY A 1001 -15.88 17.23 3.79
C GLY A 1001 -16.59 18.52 3.39
N ASN A 1002 -17.21 18.57 2.22
CA ASN A 1002 -17.89 19.78 1.74
C ASN A 1002 -19.17 20.08 2.53
N GLY A 1003 -19.56 21.35 2.61
CA GLY A 1003 -20.86 21.74 3.14
C GLY A 1003 -21.98 21.46 2.13
N GLY A 1004 -23.03 20.76 2.56
CA GLY A 1004 -24.16 20.42 1.68
C GLY A 1004 -24.86 21.65 1.12
N VAL A 1005 -25.34 21.57 -0.12
CA VAL A 1005 -26.12 22.66 -0.74
C VAL A 1005 -27.49 22.80 -0.08
N GLY A 1006 -27.97 24.03 0.11
CA GLY A 1006 -29.32 24.28 0.63
C GLY A 1006 -30.40 23.99 -0.40
N GLY A 1007 -31.52 23.42 0.04
CA GLY A 1007 -32.64 23.04 -0.83
C GLY A 1007 -33.33 24.25 -1.44
N ASN A 1008 -33.82 24.11 -2.68
CA ASN A 1008 -34.52 25.18 -3.38
C ASN A 1008 -35.89 25.48 -2.76
N SER A 1009 -36.34 26.71 -2.89
CA SER A 1009 -37.75 27.10 -2.72
C SER A 1009 -38.16 28.00 -3.88
N SER A 1010 -39.43 27.96 -4.26
CA SER A 1010 -40.00 28.92 -5.20
C SER A 1010 -40.29 30.29 -4.55
N ASN A 1011 -40.04 30.44 -3.24
CA ASN A 1011 -39.97 31.73 -2.56
C ASN A 1011 -38.82 32.59 -3.11
N THR A 1012 -39.15 33.55 -3.97
CA THR A 1012 -38.18 34.43 -4.64
C THR A 1012 -37.55 35.50 -3.73
N ALA A 1013 -38.08 35.70 -2.51
CA ALA A 1013 -37.63 36.72 -1.59
C ALA A 1013 -36.56 36.22 -0.58
N LEU A 1014 -36.56 34.91 -0.27
CA LEU A 1014 -35.61 34.31 0.68
C LEU A 1014 -34.67 33.26 0.04
N GLY A 1015 -35.02 32.74 -1.14
CA GLY A 1015 -34.17 31.84 -1.93
C GLY A 1015 -34.05 30.43 -1.35
N THR A 1016 -32.91 29.80 -1.62
CA THR A 1016 -32.57 28.45 -1.13
C THR A 1016 -32.43 28.41 0.39
N GLY A 1017 -32.42 27.20 0.97
CA GLY A 1017 -31.81 26.95 2.26
C GLY A 1017 -30.36 27.45 2.30
N GLN A 1018 -29.82 27.65 3.50
CA GLN A 1018 -28.39 27.94 3.63
C GLN A 1018 -27.56 26.68 3.34
N ASN A 1019 -26.47 26.83 2.59
CA ASN A 1019 -25.47 25.75 2.46
C ASN A 1019 -24.82 25.49 3.84
N GLY A 1020 -24.41 24.25 4.09
CA GLY A 1020 -23.62 23.88 5.26
C GLY A 1020 -22.23 24.54 5.27
N SER A 1021 -21.52 24.45 6.39
CA SER A 1021 -20.08 24.67 6.44
C SER A 1021 -19.37 23.45 5.83
N ALA A 1022 -18.23 23.66 5.15
CA ALA A 1022 -17.25 22.59 5.03
C ALA A 1022 -16.75 22.19 6.44
N GLY A 1023 -16.33 20.93 6.60
CA GLY A 1023 -15.65 20.49 7.81
C GLY A 1023 -14.24 21.07 7.92
N LEU A 1024 -13.70 21.10 9.13
CA LEU A 1024 -12.29 21.47 9.34
C LEU A 1024 -11.37 20.28 9.10
N SER A 1025 -10.12 20.55 8.71
CA SER A 1025 -9.06 19.56 8.67
C SER A 1025 -7.70 20.11 9.07
N GLY A 1026 -6.77 19.20 9.35
CA GLY A 1026 -5.38 19.48 9.71
C GLY A 1026 -4.72 18.26 10.36
N GLN A 1027 -3.50 18.41 10.84
CA GLN A 1027 -2.76 17.34 11.51
C GLN A 1027 -3.27 17.12 12.94
N ILE A 1028 -3.51 18.19 13.70
CA ILE A 1028 -4.00 18.11 15.09
C ILE A 1028 -5.20 19.05 15.29
N GLY A 1029 -6.35 18.46 15.64
CA GLY A 1029 -7.60 19.18 15.95
C GLY A 1029 -8.00 19.04 17.42
N SER A 1030 -8.76 20.01 17.95
CA SER A 1030 -9.28 19.94 19.32
C SER A 1030 -10.64 20.61 19.53
N LEU A 1031 -11.42 20.11 20.50
CA LEU A 1031 -12.69 20.67 20.99
C LEU A 1031 -12.77 20.69 22.53
#